data_AF-A0A803YBP5-F1
#
_entry.id   AF-A0A803YBP5-F1
#
_cell.length_a   1.000
_cell.length_b   1.000
_cell.length_c   1.000
_cell.angle_alpha   90.00
_cell.angle_beta   90.00
_cell.angle_gamma   90.00
#
_symmetry.space_group_name_H-M   'P 1'
#
loop_
_entity.id
_entity.type
_entity.pdbx_description
1 polymer ?
#
loop_
_entity_poly.entity_id
_entity_poly.type
_entity_poly.pdbx_seq_one_letter_code
_entity_poly.pdbx_strand_id
1 'polypeptide(L)'
;MESDISGNEHFKSQFKALQVQQQRRLQNLMERKKEKQNSQKGNNGNGKETFNIPTDLNLFETEQPVTEDDSKRLLEVENEELQDQLREIRDENCRLYKLVTEKDFEIKQLQKKIQEDRLALSGTSGLAGDVAATKIVELAKKNREIIAETESEKAKVKQLNNKVRELERELQAAVEKIHSLGGSDAGIKQTALKKTEENLAESPEVKALQEKLTTANFKVLEYRNQLQSAKQELKMTQKLLANEVGEDVNIQSLLTNSGSWRGRAQQILVLQSKVRELENQLGQNKSRTLLSETDEELLALTDLRKLSAQEKNLLKIRSLEKERKEALESQQKQMQEILKHLSQQDEKNKESQQLLGQHLNNEAQKQNCLIEQLRQMVAEREAKVKELEEEIGQLALQKKSAHQGDNSGAVVTPPCAHSEDLRFSGLKPLTSASDQVGRSASARTVSKMGHMLIESAATKPSLLSSNITPGRFAGIDSLDFKVLQMQITEHKALCQAAEVERDRLLELVAVLQKRIEEGSDKVLEAEKRLQEERRRCVILEQQLEKLQMDPGRLTSTQKPPLKNKTGHSAGQSRLSLNMSDRKELSAAQLSKLPMESQIEELSTRLVIQLDENEALKAALETTVRKKEEDFKLYQDTMDQVKDIFLQAIRQQKQEKS
;
A
#
# COMPACT_ATOMS: atom_id res chain seq x y z
N MET A 1 36.09 12.63 48.27
CA MET A 1 36.76 11.61 49.11
C MET A 1 35.82 11.02 50.16
N GLU A 2 34.87 11.76 50.75
CA GLU A 2 33.92 11.19 51.72
C GLU A 2 32.91 10.19 51.12
N SER A 3 32.60 10.33 49.83
CA SER A 3 31.69 9.45 49.07
C SER A 3 32.16 7.98 49.00
N ASP A 4 33.46 7.75 48.88
CA ASP A 4 34.01 6.39 48.76
C ASP A 4 34.09 5.67 50.12
N ILE A 5 34.15 6.44 51.21
CA ILE A 5 34.17 5.93 52.58
C ILE A 5 32.79 5.37 52.97
N SER A 6 31.71 6.07 52.64
CA SER A 6 30.34 5.60 52.94
C SER A 6 29.96 4.35 52.14
N GLY A 7 30.36 4.28 50.87
CA GLY A 7 30.21 3.07 50.05
C GLY A 7 30.93 1.86 50.64
N ASN A 8 32.17 2.05 51.10
CA ASN A 8 32.97 0.97 51.70
C ASN A 8 32.40 0.47 53.03
N GLU A 9 31.94 1.37 53.92
CA GLU A 9 31.27 0.98 55.17
C GLU A 9 29.92 0.28 54.93
N HIS A 10 29.20 0.63 53.86
CA HIS A 10 27.99 -0.10 53.43
C HIS A 10 28.31 -1.53 52.96
N PHE A 11 29.32 -1.73 52.11
CA PHE A 11 29.76 -3.07 51.69
C PHE A 11 30.26 -3.92 52.88
N LYS A 12 31.02 -3.32 53.79
CA LYS A 12 31.51 -3.96 55.02
C LYS A 12 30.36 -4.37 55.95
N SER A 13 29.31 -3.55 56.03
CA SER A 13 28.07 -3.86 56.76
C SER A 13 27.28 -4.99 56.10
N GLN A 14 27.14 -5.01 54.77
CA GLN A 14 26.51 -6.12 54.04
C GLN A 14 27.29 -7.44 54.22
N PHE A 15 28.62 -7.40 54.15
CA PHE A 15 29.47 -8.58 54.37
C PHE A 15 29.30 -9.14 55.79
N LYS A 16 29.26 -8.26 56.81
CA LYS A 16 29.01 -8.65 58.20
C LYS A 16 27.61 -9.24 58.40
N ALA A 17 26.59 -8.69 57.75
CA ALA A 17 25.23 -9.24 57.77
C ALA A 17 25.17 -10.65 57.13
N LEU A 18 25.85 -10.85 55.99
CA LEU A 18 25.96 -12.16 55.33
C LEU A 18 26.68 -13.19 56.22
N GLN A 19 27.74 -12.78 56.91
CA GLN A 19 28.48 -13.64 57.85
C GLN A 19 27.60 -14.08 59.04
N VAL A 20 26.83 -13.17 59.63
CA VAL A 20 25.86 -13.47 60.69
C VAL A 20 24.75 -14.40 60.17
N GLN A 21 24.28 -14.20 58.93
CA GLN A 21 23.27 -15.07 58.32
C GLN A 21 23.78 -16.51 58.11
N GLN A 22 25.05 -16.67 57.70
CA GLN A 22 25.68 -18.00 57.60
C GLN A 22 25.84 -18.67 58.98
N GLN A 23 26.27 -17.91 59.99
CA GLN A 23 26.42 -18.43 61.36
C GLN A 23 25.07 -18.89 61.94
N ARG A 24 23.99 -18.12 61.72
CA ARG A 24 22.63 -18.52 62.10
C ARG A 24 22.15 -19.78 61.38
N ARG A 25 22.44 -19.93 60.08
CA ARG A 25 22.12 -21.17 59.32
C ARG A 25 22.84 -22.39 59.91
N LEU A 26 24.09 -22.23 60.33
CA LEU A 26 24.87 -23.31 60.95
C LEU A 26 24.30 -23.68 62.33
N GLN A 27 23.91 -22.69 63.15
CA GLN A 27 23.28 -22.93 64.45
C GLN A 27 21.95 -23.69 64.30
N ASN A 28 21.06 -23.26 63.41
CA ASN A 28 19.78 -23.95 63.16
C ASN A 28 19.97 -25.39 62.66
N LEU A 29 21.07 -25.68 61.95
CA LEU A 29 21.44 -27.04 61.54
C LEU A 29 21.92 -27.89 62.73
N MET A 30 22.63 -27.29 63.68
CA MET A 30 23.08 -27.95 64.91
C MET A 30 21.90 -28.23 65.86
N GLU A 31 20.98 -27.28 66.02
CA GLU A 31 19.74 -27.47 66.79
C GLU A 31 18.88 -28.59 66.18
N ARG A 32 18.61 -28.57 64.87
CA ARG A 32 17.90 -29.67 64.19
C ARG A 32 18.60 -31.03 64.27
N LYS A 33 19.93 -31.07 64.39
CA LYS A 33 20.67 -32.33 64.66
C LYS A 33 20.51 -32.78 66.11
N LYS A 34 20.51 -31.85 67.07
CA LYS A 34 20.31 -32.11 68.50
C LYS A 34 18.88 -32.58 68.80
N GLU A 35 17.87 -31.94 68.20
CA GLU A 35 16.47 -32.37 68.24
C GLU A 35 16.33 -33.81 67.75
N LYS A 36 16.85 -34.12 66.55
CA LYS A 36 16.83 -35.48 65.99
C LYS A 36 17.54 -36.50 66.89
N GLN A 37 18.68 -36.16 67.48
CA GLN A 37 19.35 -37.06 68.44
C GLN A 37 18.53 -37.27 69.72
N ASN A 38 17.84 -36.25 70.24
CA ASN A 38 16.95 -36.42 71.39
C ASN A 38 15.72 -37.28 71.04
N SER A 39 15.08 -37.05 69.88
CA SER A 39 13.97 -37.89 69.40
C SER A 39 14.35 -39.36 69.22
N GLN A 40 15.61 -39.63 68.83
CA GLN A 40 16.09 -40.99 68.56
C GLN A 40 16.64 -41.70 69.81
N LYS A 41 16.83 -40.99 70.93
CA LYS A 41 17.30 -41.57 72.21
C LYS A 41 16.18 -42.15 73.08
N GLY A 42 14.92 -41.85 72.76
CA GLY A 42 13.74 -42.32 73.51
C GLY A 42 13.24 -43.72 73.13
N ASN A 43 13.79 -44.35 72.09
CA ASN A 43 13.22 -45.60 71.56
C ASN A 43 14.30 -46.60 71.10
N ASN A 44 15.05 -47.17 72.04
CA ASN A 44 15.78 -48.43 71.86
C ASN A 44 16.21 -49.03 73.22
N GLY A 45 15.30 -49.81 73.83
CA GLY A 45 15.57 -50.68 74.97
C GLY A 45 15.17 -52.11 74.58
N ASN A 46 16.13 -53.02 74.53
CA ASN A 46 15.98 -54.38 74.00
C ASN A 46 15.64 -55.37 75.14
N GLY A 47 14.62 -56.22 74.98
CA GLY A 47 14.27 -57.21 76.00
C GLY A 47 13.16 -58.17 75.56
N LYS A 48 13.49 -59.46 75.46
CA LYS A 48 12.50 -60.55 75.45
C LYS A 48 12.07 -60.81 76.90
N GLU A 49 10.79 -61.08 77.14
CA GLU A 49 10.28 -62.33 77.76
C GLU A 49 8.81 -62.22 78.24
N THR A 50 8.10 -63.34 78.09
CA THR A 50 6.95 -63.88 78.88
C THR A 50 5.82 -62.99 79.45
N PHE A 51 4.60 -63.50 79.27
CA PHE A 51 3.40 -63.24 80.08
C PHE A 51 3.68 -63.09 81.59
N ASN A 52 3.19 -62.02 82.23
CA ASN A 52 2.11 -62.05 83.24
C ASN A 52 1.83 -60.65 83.87
N ILE A 53 0.58 -60.41 84.22
CA ILE A 53 -0.02 -59.22 84.87
C ILE A 53 0.10 -59.43 86.41
N PRO A 54 0.38 -58.45 87.33
CA PRO A 54 -0.54 -57.32 87.61
C PRO A 54 -0.06 -55.99 88.30
N THR A 55 -0.95 -54.99 88.24
CA THR A 55 -1.29 -53.90 89.20
C THR A 55 -0.25 -53.07 89.98
N ASP A 56 -0.37 -51.74 89.84
CA ASP A 56 -0.62 -50.75 90.92
C ASP A 56 -1.19 -49.47 90.25
N LEU A 57 -2.50 -49.16 90.25
CA LEU A 57 -3.42 -48.70 91.30
C LEU A 57 -3.66 -47.16 91.30
N ASN A 58 -4.93 -46.80 91.01
CA ASN A 58 -5.67 -45.55 91.30
C ASN A 58 -5.39 -44.27 90.49
N LEU A 59 -6.40 -43.84 89.70
CA LEU A 59 -7.38 -42.87 90.21
C LEU A 59 -8.74 -42.88 89.44
N PHE A 60 -9.74 -43.47 90.09
CA PHE A 60 -11.21 -43.35 89.90
C PHE A 60 -11.94 -43.92 88.67
N GLU A 61 -12.97 -44.68 89.02
CA GLU A 61 -14.02 -45.24 88.18
C GLU A 61 -14.97 -44.17 87.63
N THR A 62 -15.51 -44.43 86.44
CA THR A 62 -16.95 -44.25 86.23
C THR A 62 -17.41 -45.38 85.33
N GLU A 63 -18.20 -46.30 85.86
CA GLU A 63 -18.75 -47.42 85.11
C GLU A 63 -19.77 -46.91 84.08
N GLN A 64 -19.48 -47.12 82.79
CA GLN A 64 -20.52 -47.42 81.82
C GLN A 64 -20.01 -48.52 80.87
N PRO A 65 -20.83 -49.55 80.60
CA PRO A 65 -20.48 -50.55 79.60
C PRO A 65 -20.69 -49.91 78.22
N VAL A 66 -19.61 -49.43 77.61
CA VAL A 66 -19.59 -49.21 76.15
C VAL A 66 -19.77 -50.60 75.55
N THR A 67 -20.96 -50.86 75.02
CA THR A 67 -21.30 -52.19 74.53
C THR A 67 -20.45 -52.51 73.31
N GLU A 68 -20.23 -53.79 73.02
CA GLU A 68 -19.60 -54.18 71.74
C GLU A 68 -20.38 -53.61 70.55
N ASP A 69 -21.69 -53.37 70.72
CA ASP A 69 -22.58 -52.70 69.76
C ASP A 69 -22.17 -51.24 69.50
N ASP A 70 -21.72 -50.48 70.51
CA ASP A 70 -21.30 -49.08 70.35
C ASP A 70 -19.98 -48.95 69.57
N SER A 71 -18.99 -49.80 69.90
CA SER A 71 -17.72 -49.85 69.14
C SER A 71 -17.93 -50.37 67.72
N LYS A 72 -18.85 -51.32 67.53
CA LYS A 72 -19.23 -51.86 66.23
C LYS A 72 -19.97 -50.81 65.38
N ARG A 73 -20.89 -50.04 65.96
CA ARG A 73 -21.55 -48.89 65.30
C ARG A 73 -20.54 -47.83 64.85
N LEU A 74 -19.54 -47.52 65.68
CA LEU A 74 -18.49 -46.55 65.34
C LEU A 74 -17.67 -47.00 64.12
N LEU A 75 -17.30 -48.28 64.05
CA LEU A 75 -16.64 -48.88 62.89
C LEU A 75 -17.56 -48.99 61.66
N GLU A 76 -18.86 -49.24 61.85
CA GLU A 76 -19.84 -49.24 60.77
C GLU A 76 -19.99 -47.84 60.15
N VAL A 77 -20.05 -46.78 60.97
CA VAL A 77 -20.09 -45.37 60.51
C VAL A 77 -18.80 -44.97 59.78
N GLU A 78 -17.62 -45.29 60.32
CA GLU A 78 -16.34 -45.00 59.63
C GLU A 78 -16.26 -45.72 58.26
N ASN A 79 -16.81 -46.95 58.18
CA ASN A 79 -16.84 -47.73 56.95
C ASN A 79 -17.87 -47.19 55.93
N GLU A 80 -19.02 -46.67 56.37
CA GLU A 80 -19.94 -45.91 55.51
C GLU A 80 -19.29 -44.63 54.97
N GLU A 81 -18.61 -43.86 55.84
CA GLU A 81 -17.95 -42.60 55.46
C GLU A 81 -16.79 -42.83 54.47
N LEU A 82 -16.01 -43.90 54.65
CA LEU A 82 -14.99 -44.34 53.68
C LEU A 82 -15.61 -44.84 52.37
N GLN A 83 -16.77 -45.51 52.40
CA GLN A 83 -17.48 -45.94 51.19
C GLN A 83 -18.03 -44.76 50.39
N ASP A 84 -18.50 -43.71 51.05
CA ASP A 84 -18.98 -42.50 50.38
C ASP A 84 -17.83 -41.63 49.86
N GLN A 85 -16.70 -41.53 50.56
CA GLN A 85 -15.47 -40.94 49.98
C GLN A 85 -15.00 -41.72 48.73
N LEU A 86 -15.04 -43.05 48.76
CA LEU A 86 -14.73 -43.88 47.58
C LEU A 86 -15.74 -43.69 46.44
N ARG A 87 -17.01 -43.38 46.74
CA ARG A 87 -18.04 -43.05 45.76
C ARG A 87 -17.77 -41.68 45.13
N GLU A 88 -17.51 -40.66 45.93
CA GLU A 88 -17.24 -39.30 45.48
C GLU A 88 -15.96 -39.22 44.62
N ILE A 89 -14.88 -39.88 45.04
CA ILE A 89 -13.64 -39.98 44.26
C ILE A 89 -13.89 -40.69 42.92
N ARG A 90 -14.77 -41.70 42.88
CA ARG A 90 -15.12 -42.43 41.65
C ARG A 90 -15.95 -41.56 40.70
N ASP A 91 -16.88 -40.78 41.24
CA ASP A 91 -17.68 -39.83 40.47
C ASP A 91 -16.85 -38.66 39.93
N GLU A 92 -15.90 -38.14 40.72
CA GLU A 92 -14.98 -37.09 40.28
C GLU A 92 -14.02 -37.60 39.19
N ASN A 93 -13.48 -38.82 39.33
CA ASN A 93 -12.74 -39.47 38.25
C ASN A 93 -13.61 -39.61 36.98
N CYS A 94 -14.88 -39.99 37.09
CA CYS A 94 -15.81 -40.03 35.96
C CYS A 94 -16.03 -38.65 35.30
N ARG A 95 -16.04 -37.55 36.06
CA ARG A 95 -16.10 -36.18 35.50
C ARG A 95 -14.81 -35.82 34.79
N LEU A 96 -13.65 -36.09 35.41
CA LEU A 96 -12.33 -35.83 34.84
C LEU A 96 -12.12 -36.60 33.53
N TYR A 97 -12.49 -37.89 33.45
CA TYR A 97 -12.40 -38.65 32.21
C TYR A 97 -13.25 -38.03 31.08
N LYS A 98 -14.48 -37.57 31.37
CA LYS A 98 -15.31 -36.88 30.37
C LYS A 98 -14.64 -35.60 29.87
N LEU A 99 -14.16 -34.76 30.79
CA LEU A 99 -13.48 -33.51 30.45
C LEU A 99 -12.20 -33.75 29.61
N VAL A 100 -11.41 -34.78 29.93
CA VAL A 100 -10.25 -35.17 29.13
C VAL A 100 -10.68 -35.58 27.71
N THR A 101 -11.73 -36.40 27.56
CA THR A 101 -12.20 -36.80 26.21
C THR A 101 -12.75 -35.63 25.38
N GLU A 102 -13.35 -34.63 26.03
CA GLU A 102 -13.80 -33.39 25.37
C GLU A 102 -12.62 -32.54 24.91
N LYS A 103 -11.60 -32.36 25.76
CA LYS A 103 -10.36 -31.64 25.41
C LYS A 103 -9.55 -32.36 24.33
N ASP A 104 -9.49 -33.69 24.34
CA ASP A 104 -8.87 -34.47 23.26
C ASP A 104 -9.60 -34.30 21.92
N PHE A 105 -10.93 -34.13 21.94
CA PHE A 105 -11.70 -33.84 20.73
C PHE A 105 -11.45 -32.41 20.22
N GLU A 106 -11.41 -31.42 21.12
CA GLU A 106 -11.05 -30.03 20.80
C GLU A 106 -9.64 -29.94 20.18
N ILE A 107 -8.65 -30.62 20.78
CA ILE A 107 -7.28 -30.71 20.25
C ILE A 107 -7.26 -31.31 18.84
N LYS A 108 -8.00 -32.39 18.58
CA LYS A 108 -8.10 -33.00 17.23
C LYS A 108 -8.70 -32.04 16.21
N GLN A 109 -9.73 -31.27 16.59
CA GLN A 109 -10.36 -30.29 15.71
C GLN A 109 -9.43 -29.10 15.42
N LEU A 110 -8.69 -28.61 16.42
CA LEU A 110 -7.67 -27.58 16.23
C LEU A 110 -6.51 -28.07 15.34
N GLN A 111 -6.02 -29.30 15.55
CA GLN A 111 -4.99 -29.91 14.69
C GLN A 111 -5.48 -30.07 13.23
N LYS A 112 -6.73 -30.50 13.04
CA LYS A 112 -7.35 -30.58 11.71
C LYS A 112 -7.40 -29.20 11.04
N LYS A 113 -7.86 -28.17 11.76
CA LYS A 113 -7.90 -26.80 11.25
C LYS A 113 -6.50 -26.27 10.87
N ILE A 114 -5.49 -26.48 11.72
CA ILE A 114 -4.10 -26.11 11.42
C ILE A 114 -3.60 -26.81 10.14
N GLN A 115 -3.97 -28.08 9.93
CA GLN A 115 -3.58 -28.81 8.73
C GLN A 115 -4.34 -28.34 7.47
N GLU A 116 -5.60 -27.95 7.59
CA GLU A 116 -6.40 -27.33 6.52
C GLU A 116 -5.85 -25.95 6.14
N ASP A 117 -5.61 -25.08 7.12
CA ASP A 117 -5.00 -23.75 6.95
C ASP A 117 -3.61 -23.87 6.29
N ARG A 118 -2.80 -24.85 6.73
CA ARG A 118 -1.49 -25.15 6.13
C ARG A 118 -1.59 -25.60 4.67
N LEU A 119 -2.61 -26.37 4.29
CA LEU A 119 -2.83 -26.77 2.90
C LEU A 119 -3.29 -25.59 2.04
N ALA A 120 -4.18 -24.72 2.55
CA ALA A 120 -4.58 -23.48 1.88
C ALA A 120 -3.39 -22.52 1.64
N LEU A 121 -2.54 -22.34 2.66
CA LEU A 121 -1.30 -21.56 2.55
C LEU A 121 -0.29 -22.21 1.59
N SER A 122 -0.12 -23.53 1.64
CA SER A 122 0.78 -24.25 0.72
C SER A 122 0.34 -24.14 -0.74
N GLY A 123 -0.95 -23.95 -1.03
CA GLY A 123 -1.49 -23.73 -2.37
C GLY A 123 -1.13 -22.37 -2.98
N THR A 124 -0.67 -21.40 -2.19
CA THR A 124 -0.33 -20.03 -2.65
C THR A 124 1.17 -19.71 -2.59
N SER A 125 1.95 -20.55 -1.89
CA SER A 125 3.36 -20.33 -1.55
C SER A 125 4.36 -20.37 -2.72
N GLY A 126 3.96 -20.85 -3.91
CA GLY A 126 4.90 -21.13 -5.02
C GLY A 126 5.01 -20.08 -6.12
N LEU A 127 4.07 -19.12 -6.22
CA LEU A 127 4.01 -18.17 -7.35
C LEU A 127 3.67 -16.74 -6.90
N ALA A 128 2.60 -16.57 -6.11
CA ALA A 128 2.18 -15.24 -5.64
C ALA A 128 3.20 -14.61 -4.66
N GLY A 129 3.77 -15.43 -3.76
CA GLY A 129 4.80 -14.98 -2.81
C GLY A 129 6.09 -14.51 -3.49
N ASP A 130 6.55 -15.21 -4.52
CA ASP A 130 7.77 -14.85 -5.26
C ASP A 130 7.56 -13.64 -6.17
N VAL A 131 6.37 -13.47 -6.76
CA VAL A 131 5.99 -12.23 -7.47
C VAL A 131 5.94 -11.03 -6.51
N ALA A 132 5.42 -11.20 -5.29
CA ALA A 132 5.43 -10.13 -4.28
C ALA A 132 6.87 -9.81 -3.82
N ALA A 133 7.69 -10.82 -3.53
CA ALA A 133 9.08 -10.64 -3.08
C ALA A 133 9.95 -9.96 -4.15
N THR A 134 9.84 -10.38 -5.42
CA THR A 134 10.53 -9.71 -6.53
C THR A 134 10.04 -8.28 -6.69
N LYS A 135 8.74 -8.00 -6.57
CA LYS A 135 8.21 -6.64 -6.68
C LYS A 135 8.68 -5.72 -5.55
N ILE A 136 8.78 -6.22 -4.32
CA ILE A 136 9.35 -5.49 -3.18
C ILE A 136 10.82 -5.12 -3.47
N VAL A 137 11.61 -6.03 -4.02
CA VAL A 137 13.02 -5.76 -4.38
C VAL A 137 13.13 -4.74 -5.54
N GLU A 138 12.27 -4.82 -6.56
CA GLU A 138 12.20 -3.81 -7.62
C GLU A 138 11.85 -2.41 -7.08
N LEU A 139 10.81 -2.33 -6.25
CA LEU A 139 10.38 -1.06 -5.64
C LEU A 139 11.45 -0.49 -4.72
N ALA A 140 12.13 -1.33 -3.93
CA ALA A 140 13.26 -0.92 -3.10
C ALA A 140 14.45 -0.41 -3.93
N LYS A 141 14.73 -1.00 -5.12
CA LYS A 141 15.75 -0.49 -6.05
C LYS A 141 15.35 0.88 -6.61
N LYS A 142 14.13 1.01 -7.14
CA LYS A 142 13.61 2.29 -7.65
C LYS A 142 13.60 3.39 -6.58
N ASN A 143 13.27 3.06 -5.35
CA ASN A 143 13.26 4.03 -4.25
C ASN A 143 14.68 4.56 -3.95
N ARG A 144 15.71 3.70 -3.98
CA ARG A 144 17.12 4.14 -3.87
C ARG A 144 17.56 5.00 -5.06
N GLU A 145 17.13 4.65 -6.26
CA GLU A 145 17.42 5.39 -7.50
C GLU A 145 16.84 6.81 -7.44
N ILE A 146 15.56 6.94 -7.07
CA ILE A 146 14.88 8.23 -6.88
C ILE A 146 15.55 9.08 -5.78
N ILE A 147 16.01 8.47 -4.68
CA ILE A 147 16.78 9.17 -3.64
C ILE A 147 18.08 9.73 -4.22
N ALA A 148 18.85 8.92 -4.95
CA ALA A 148 20.11 9.35 -5.55
C ALA A 148 19.91 10.44 -6.62
N GLU A 149 18.87 10.33 -7.46
CA GLU A 149 18.50 11.38 -8.41
C GLU A 149 18.14 12.68 -7.69
N THR A 150 17.32 12.61 -6.62
CA THR A 150 16.90 13.76 -5.81
C THR A 150 18.09 14.43 -5.12
N GLU A 151 19.06 13.68 -4.62
CA GLU A 151 20.31 14.21 -4.06
C GLU A 151 21.17 14.89 -5.13
N SER A 152 21.29 14.28 -6.32
CA SER A 152 22.00 14.88 -7.45
C SER A 152 21.37 16.20 -7.92
N GLU A 153 20.03 16.29 -7.92
CA GLU A 153 19.30 17.48 -8.34
C GLU A 153 19.39 18.57 -7.27
N LYS A 154 19.30 18.22 -5.98
CA LYS A 154 19.61 19.15 -4.87
C LYS A 154 21.03 19.71 -4.98
N ALA A 155 22.00 18.91 -5.40
CA ALA A 155 23.37 19.38 -5.64
C ALA A 155 23.45 20.38 -6.82
N LYS A 156 22.77 20.11 -7.95
CA LYS A 156 22.67 21.05 -9.08
C LYS A 156 21.97 22.35 -8.68
N VAL A 157 20.84 22.29 -7.97
CA VAL A 157 20.13 23.48 -7.46
C VAL A 157 21.03 24.30 -6.55
N LYS A 158 21.82 23.67 -5.67
CA LYS A 158 22.82 24.35 -4.84
C LYS A 158 23.91 25.02 -5.68
N GLN A 159 24.40 24.38 -6.74
CA GLN A 159 25.38 24.95 -7.66
C GLN A 159 24.81 26.15 -8.45
N LEU A 160 23.60 26.04 -8.98
CA LEU A 160 22.91 27.12 -9.68
C LEU A 160 22.65 28.31 -8.74
N ASN A 161 22.17 28.07 -7.52
CA ASN A 161 21.95 29.12 -6.52
C ASN A 161 23.29 29.79 -6.11
N ASN A 162 24.40 29.04 -6.03
CA ASN A 162 25.72 29.64 -5.85
C ASN A 162 26.11 30.56 -7.02
N LYS A 163 25.80 30.19 -8.28
CA LYS A 163 26.11 31.03 -9.45
C LYS A 163 25.18 32.25 -9.55
N VAL A 164 23.89 32.12 -9.18
CA VAL A 164 22.98 33.27 -9.05
C VAL A 164 23.54 34.27 -8.03
N ARG A 165 23.90 33.82 -6.82
CA ARG A 165 24.51 34.69 -5.79
C ARG A 165 25.87 35.28 -6.18
N GLU A 166 26.56 34.69 -7.16
CA GLU A 166 27.80 35.25 -7.72
C GLU A 166 27.49 36.33 -8.75
N LEU A 167 26.58 36.08 -9.68
CA LEU A 167 26.09 37.07 -10.65
C LEU A 167 25.40 38.27 -9.98
N GLU A 168 24.65 38.06 -8.90
CA GLU A 168 24.09 39.13 -8.06
C GLU A 168 25.20 40.00 -7.43
N ARG A 169 26.31 39.39 -7.00
CA ARG A 169 27.47 40.12 -6.47
C ARG A 169 28.23 40.88 -7.56
N GLU A 170 28.41 40.28 -8.73
CA GLU A 170 29.00 40.93 -9.91
C GLU A 170 28.15 42.14 -10.35
N LEU A 171 26.82 41.97 -10.39
CA LEU A 171 25.86 43.04 -10.69
C LEU A 171 25.91 44.16 -9.65
N GLN A 172 25.88 43.81 -8.36
CA GLN A 172 25.97 44.79 -7.27
C GLN A 172 27.28 45.57 -7.32
N ALA A 173 28.41 44.89 -7.56
CA ALA A 173 29.72 45.54 -7.73
C ALA A 173 29.77 46.43 -8.99
N ALA A 174 29.10 46.05 -10.08
CA ALA A 174 28.97 46.90 -11.27
C ALA A 174 28.11 48.15 -11.00
N VAL A 175 27.01 48.01 -10.26
CA VAL A 175 26.14 49.12 -9.84
C VAL A 175 26.88 50.07 -8.89
N GLU A 176 27.64 49.55 -7.92
CA GLU A 176 28.50 50.36 -7.05
C GLU A 176 29.61 51.06 -7.82
N LYS A 177 30.19 50.41 -8.84
CA LYS A 177 31.17 51.02 -9.74
C LYS A 177 30.56 52.16 -10.58
N ILE A 178 29.31 52.02 -11.03
CA ILE A 178 28.56 53.09 -11.70
C ILE A 178 28.28 54.26 -10.74
N HIS A 179 27.80 54.00 -9.52
CA HIS A 179 27.56 55.04 -8.51
C HIS A 179 28.85 55.76 -8.08
N SER A 180 29.98 55.05 -8.00
CA SER A 180 31.28 55.67 -7.66
C SER A 180 31.91 56.50 -8.79
N LEU A 181 31.46 56.34 -10.04
CA LEU A 181 31.85 57.16 -11.19
C LEU A 181 30.90 58.36 -11.46
N GLY A 182 29.78 58.45 -10.74
CA GLY A 182 28.72 59.42 -11.00
C GLY A 182 28.03 59.89 -9.73
N GLY A 183 28.63 60.85 -9.04
CA GLY A 183 27.99 61.54 -7.92
C GLY A 183 27.03 62.64 -8.39
N SER A 184 25.84 62.68 -7.78
CA SER A 184 24.92 63.81 -7.70
C SER A 184 24.00 64.13 -8.88
N ASP A 185 22.71 63.86 -8.63
CA ASP A 185 21.55 64.75 -8.86
C ASP A 185 20.83 64.79 -10.24
N ALA A 186 19.64 65.37 -10.18
CA ALA A 186 18.46 65.12 -10.97
C ALA A 186 18.53 65.46 -12.48
N GLY A 187 18.11 64.45 -13.25
CA GLY A 187 17.33 64.66 -14.47
C GLY A 187 18.10 65.07 -15.73
N ILE A 188 17.31 65.35 -16.78
CA ILE A 188 17.73 65.79 -18.11
C ILE A 188 18.27 64.68 -19.04
N LYS A 189 17.55 64.49 -20.17
CA LYS A 189 17.89 63.74 -21.42
C LYS A 189 17.60 62.23 -21.48
N GLN A 190 16.30 61.92 -21.47
CA GLN A 190 15.69 60.75 -22.15
C GLN A 190 15.80 60.82 -23.70
N THR A 191 16.90 61.39 -24.23
CA THR A 191 17.10 61.66 -25.67
C THR A 191 18.44 61.15 -26.21
N ALA A 192 19.26 60.49 -25.38
CA ALA A 192 20.49 59.81 -25.80
C ALA A 192 20.30 58.28 -26.05
N LEU A 193 19.10 57.74 -25.86
CA LEU A 193 18.81 56.30 -25.82
C LEU A 193 17.98 55.79 -27.02
N LYS A 194 18.05 56.50 -28.16
CA LYS A 194 17.37 56.12 -29.43
C LYS A 194 18.28 56.12 -30.66
N LYS A 195 19.61 56.06 -30.47
CA LYS A 195 20.59 55.93 -31.58
C LYS A 195 21.60 54.78 -31.41
N THR A 196 21.55 54.09 -30.28
CA THR A 196 22.40 52.92 -29.96
C THR A 196 21.70 51.59 -30.19
N GLU A 197 20.37 51.56 -30.30
CA GLU A 197 19.59 50.31 -30.43
C GLU A 197 19.60 49.75 -31.87
N GLU A 198 19.71 50.61 -32.88
CA GLU A 198 19.72 50.22 -34.31
C GLU A 198 21.11 49.79 -34.82
N ASN A 199 22.19 50.01 -34.04
CA ASN A 199 23.57 49.65 -34.42
C ASN A 199 24.11 48.41 -33.70
N LEU A 200 23.41 47.83 -32.71
CA LEU A 200 23.88 46.61 -32.02
C LEU A 200 23.63 45.33 -32.83
N ALA A 201 22.63 45.31 -33.72
CA ALA A 201 22.32 44.16 -34.58
C ALA A 201 23.36 43.92 -35.69
N GLU A 202 24.22 44.92 -35.97
CA GLU A 202 25.20 44.90 -37.06
C GLU A 202 26.66 44.90 -36.60
N SER A 203 26.93 44.68 -35.30
CA SER A 203 28.28 44.37 -34.85
C SER A 203 28.75 43.04 -35.49
N PRO A 204 29.89 43.01 -36.20
CA PRO A 204 30.43 41.77 -36.78
C PRO A 204 30.78 40.75 -35.68
N GLU A 205 31.05 41.22 -34.46
CA GLU A 205 31.35 40.39 -33.30
C GLU A 205 30.11 39.66 -32.78
N VAL A 206 28.94 40.33 -32.77
CA VAL A 206 27.65 39.70 -32.42
C VAL A 206 27.25 38.67 -33.49
N LYS A 207 27.42 38.99 -34.78
CA LYS A 207 27.18 38.03 -35.87
C LYS A 207 28.12 36.81 -35.78
N ALA A 208 29.42 37.02 -35.53
CA ALA A 208 30.38 35.93 -35.33
C ALA A 208 30.11 35.07 -34.08
N LEU A 209 29.60 35.66 -32.99
CA LEU A 209 29.16 34.90 -31.81
C LEU A 209 27.88 34.12 -32.08
N GLN A 210 26.92 34.68 -32.83
CA GLN A 210 25.71 34.00 -33.25
C GLN A 210 26.03 32.81 -34.17
N GLU A 211 26.94 32.95 -35.13
CA GLU A 211 27.41 31.86 -36.00
C GLU A 211 28.17 30.77 -35.23
N LYS A 212 28.98 31.15 -34.23
CA LYS A 212 29.61 30.18 -33.32
C LYS A 212 28.57 29.43 -32.49
N LEU A 213 27.53 30.11 -32.01
CA LEU A 213 26.43 29.50 -31.26
C LEU A 213 25.60 28.54 -32.13
N THR A 214 25.25 28.91 -33.36
CA THR A 214 24.53 28.01 -34.27
C THR A 214 25.41 26.81 -34.68
N THR A 215 26.70 27.02 -34.94
CA THR A 215 27.65 25.93 -35.20
C THR A 215 27.82 24.99 -34.01
N ALA A 216 27.88 25.51 -32.79
CA ALA A 216 27.93 24.71 -31.57
C ALA A 216 26.63 23.92 -31.36
N ASN A 217 25.46 24.55 -31.55
CA ASN A 217 24.16 23.90 -31.46
C ASN A 217 24.00 22.79 -32.52
N PHE A 218 24.48 23.01 -33.74
CA PHE A 218 24.50 21.98 -34.79
C PHE A 218 25.36 20.79 -34.39
N LYS A 219 26.59 21.01 -33.87
CA LYS A 219 27.45 19.94 -33.36
C LYS A 219 26.83 19.19 -32.17
N VAL A 220 26.16 19.89 -31.26
CA VAL A 220 25.42 19.26 -30.15
C VAL A 220 24.29 18.37 -30.68
N LEU A 221 23.55 18.83 -31.71
CA LEU A 221 22.51 18.04 -32.36
C LEU A 221 23.10 16.81 -33.07
N GLU A 222 24.23 16.96 -33.76
CA GLU A 222 24.95 15.88 -34.42
C GLU A 222 25.45 14.83 -33.42
N TYR A 223 26.14 15.23 -32.34
CA TYR A 223 26.59 14.32 -31.29
C TYR A 223 25.42 13.63 -30.57
N ARG A 224 24.29 14.32 -30.37
CA ARG A 224 23.07 13.72 -29.82
C ARG A 224 22.52 12.62 -30.73
N ASN A 225 22.55 12.84 -32.04
CA ASN A 225 22.11 11.86 -33.04
C ASN A 225 23.08 10.67 -33.13
N GLN A 226 24.40 10.91 -33.14
CA GLN A 226 25.44 9.86 -33.09
C GLN A 226 25.31 9.00 -31.82
N LEU A 227 25.13 9.63 -30.65
CA LEU A 227 24.90 8.94 -29.38
C LEU A 227 23.61 8.10 -29.39
N GLN A 228 22.56 8.58 -30.07
CA GLN A 228 21.32 7.81 -30.26
C GLN A 228 21.54 6.60 -31.17
N SER A 229 22.31 6.72 -32.25
CA SER A 229 22.69 5.60 -33.14
C SER A 229 23.50 4.54 -32.38
N ALA A 230 24.57 4.95 -31.70
CA ALA A 230 25.41 4.05 -30.90
C ALA A 230 24.61 3.35 -29.79
N LYS A 231 23.62 4.03 -29.18
CA LYS A 231 22.70 3.44 -28.19
C LYS A 231 21.72 2.44 -28.80
N GLN A 232 21.34 2.59 -30.06
CA GLN A 232 20.53 1.61 -30.80
C GLN A 232 21.36 0.39 -31.20
N GLU A 233 22.57 0.60 -31.73
CA GLU A 233 23.53 -0.47 -32.04
C GLU A 233 23.87 -1.29 -30.79
N LEU A 234 24.16 -0.65 -29.66
CA LEU A 234 24.41 -1.33 -28.39
C LEU A 234 23.22 -2.20 -27.93
N LYS A 235 21.98 -1.72 -28.12
CA LYS A 235 20.78 -2.52 -27.84
C LYS A 235 20.63 -3.71 -28.79
N MET A 236 20.98 -3.54 -30.06
CA MET A 236 20.92 -4.64 -31.04
C MET A 236 22.00 -5.69 -30.77
N THR A 237 23.24 -5.29 -30.47
CA THR A 237 24.30 -6.22 -30.07
C THR A 237 23.96 -6.93 -28.75
N GLN A 238 23.36 -6.23 -27.78
CA GLN A 238 22.91 -6.85 -26.53
C GLN A 238 21.80 -7.90 -26.77
N LYS A 239 20.86 -7.65 -27.70
CA LYS A 239 19.85 -8.63 -28.11
C LYS A 239 20.45 -9.84 -28.82
N LEU A 240 21.39 -9.63 -29.76
CA LEU A 240 22.08 -10.72 -30.43
C LEU A 240 22.85 -11.60 -29.44
N LEU A 241 23.57 -10.98 -28.50
CA LEU A 241 24.25 -11.69 -27.44
C LEU A 241 23.28 -12.47 -26.55
N ALA A 242 22.13 -11.88 -26.16
CA ALA A 242 21.10 -12.60 -25.41
C ALA A 242 20.55 -13.83 -26.16
N ASN A 243 20.42 -13.77 -27.49
CA ASN A 243 19.96 -14.92 -28.30
C ASN A 243 20.97 -16.08 -28.34
N GLU A 244 22.27 -15.78 -28.30
CA GLU A 244 23.36 -16.78 -28.26
C GLU A 244 23.61 -17.34 -26.85
N VAL A 245 23.43 -16.49 -25.85
CA VAL A 245 23.67 -16.81 -24.44
C VAL A 245 22.45 -17.49 -23.80
N GLY A 246 21.23 -17.17 -24.24
CA GLY A 246 19.97 -17.60 -23.66
C GLY A 246 19.27 -16.45 -22.93
N GLU A 247 17.94 -16.37 -23.06
CA GLU A 247 17.12 -15.23 -22.60
C GLU A 247 17.19 -14.99 -21.08
N ASP A 248 17.47 -16.03 -20.29
CA ASP A 248 17.52 -15.99 -18.82
C ASP A 248 18.90 -15.59 -18.23
N VAL A 249 19.91 -15.33 -19.06
CA VAL A 249 21.30 -15.16 -18.58
C VAL A 249 21.72 -13.70 -18.49
N ASN A 250 21.96 -13.22 -17.27
CA ASN A 250 22.45 -11.87 -17.03
C ASN A 250 23.92 -11.73 -17.47
N ILE A 251 24.17 -10.93 -18.50
CA ILE A 251 25.51 -10.63 -19.06
C ILE A 251 26.50 -10.15 -17.97
N GLN A 252 26.02 -9.42 -16.95
CA GLN A 252 26.86 -8.95 -15.84
C GLN A 252 27.42 -10.11 -14.98
N SER A 253 26.72 -11.25 -14.92
CA SER A 253 27.16 -12.45 -14.18
C SER A 253 28.12 -13.35 -14.96
N LEU A 254 28.19 -13.18 -16.28
CA LEU A 254 29.19 -13.84 -17.14
C LEU A 254 30.56 -13.20 -16.99
N LEU A 255 30.60 -11.87 -16.83
CA LEU A 255 31.82 -11.11 -16.58
C LEU A 255 32.47 -11.46 -15.23
N THR A 256 31.70 -11.94 -14.25
CA THR A 256 32.22 -12.34 -12.93
C THR A 256 32.49 -13.83 -12.80
N ASN A 257 31.85 -14.70 -13.58
CA ASN A 257 31.96 -16.16 -13.50
C ASN A 257 32.35 -16.83 -14.84
N SER A 258 33.34 -16.27 -15.53
CA SER A 258 33.72 -16.59 -16.92
C SER A 258 34.13 -18.05 -17.20
N GLY A 259 34.40 -18.86 -16.16
CA GLY A 259 34.93 -20.22 -16.31
C GLY A 259 33.92 -21.37 -16.29
N SER A 260 32.68 -21.15 -15.81
CA SER A 260 31.69 -22.24 -15.63
C SER A 260 30.55 -22.20 -16.66
N TRP A 261 30.43 -21.11 -17.41
CA TRP A 261 29.31 -20.91 -18.32
C TRP A 261 29.57 -21.56 -19.70
N ARG A 262 28.58 -22.32 -20.18
CA ARG A 262 28.58 -23.03 -21.47
C ARG A 262 27.45 -22.48 -22.33
N GLY A 263 27.79 -21.83 -23.45
CA GLY A 263 26.80 -21.18 -24.31
C GLY A 263 25.85 -22.13 -25.02
N ARG A 264 24.71 -21.61 -25.50
CA ARG A 264 23.61 -22.39 -26.08
C ARG A 264 24.07 -23.35 -27.17
N ALA A 265 24.91 -22.90 -28.10
CA ALA A 265 25.47 -23.75 -29.15
C ALA A 265 26.31 -24.91 -28.59
N GLN A 266 27.12 -24.64 -27.57
CA GLN A 266 27.97 -25.65 -26.92
C GLN A 266 27.16 -26.60 -26.01
N GLN A 267 26.03 -26.14 -25.47
CA GLN A 267 25.08 -26.99 -24.74
C GLN A 267 24.27 -27.88 -25.68
N ILE A 268 23.84 -27.36 -26.84
CA ILE A 268 23.20 -28.13 -27.92
C ILE A 268 24.13 -29.26 -28.39
N LEU A 269 25.42 -28.97 -28.64
CA LEU A 269 26.40 -29.99 -29.04
C LEU A 269 26.57 -31.09 -27.99
N VAL A 270 26.58 -30.75 -26.69
CA VAL A 270 26.63 -31.75 -25.60
C VAL A 270 25.37 -32.60 -25.57
N LEU A 271 24.19 -31.98 -25.68
CA LEU A 271 22.92 -32.70 -25.69
C LEU A 271 22.80 -33.61 -26.91
N GLN A 272 23.19 -33.16 -28.10
CA GLN A 272 23.25 -33.98 -29.31
C GLN A 272 24.20 -35.17 -29.15
N SER A 273 25.38 -34.96 -28.56
CA SER A 273 26.31 -36.05 -28.25
C SER A 273 25.71 -37.04 -27.24
N LYS A 274 24.98 -36.55 -26.22
CA LYS A 274 24.40 -37.41 -25.19
C LYS A 274 23.17 -38.19 -25.70
N VAL A 275 22.34 -37.57 -26.54
CA VAL A 275 21.25 -38.26 -27.25
C VAL A 275 21.81 -39.41 -28.07
N ARG A 276 22.86 -39.17 -28.88
CA ARG A 276 23.52 -40.23 -29.67
C ARG A 276 24.07 -41.37 -28.81
N GLU A 277 24.63 -41.05 -27.64
CA GLU A 277 25.11 -42.06 -26.69
C GLU A 277 23.95 -42.89 -26.09
N LEU A 278 22.86 -42.23 -25.71
CA LEU A 278 21.66 -42.87 -25.15
C LEU A 278 20.92 -43.73 -26.19
N GLU A 279 20.85 -43.28 -27.44
CA GLU A 279 20.31 -44.06 -28.57
C GLU A 279 21.12 -45.36 -28.77
N ASN A 280 22.45 -45.28 -28.71
CA ASN A 280 23.32 -46.45 -28.79
C ASN A 280 23.14 -47.39 -27.58
N GLN A 281 23.05 -46.85 -26.37
CA GLN A 281 22.77 -47.64 -25.15
C GLN A 281 21.39 -48.32 -25.20
N LEU A 282 20.37 -47.66 -25.74
CA LEU A 282 19.04 -48.24 -25.91
C LEU A 282 19.04 -49.36 -26.98
N GLY A 283 19.81 -49.22 -28.05
CA GLY A 283 20.04 -50.29 -29.04
C GLY A 283 20.71 -51.53 -28.42
N GLN A 284 21.69 -51.32 -27.54
CA GLN A 284 22.39 -52.40 -26.81
C GLN A 284 21.52 -53.04 -25.71
N ASN A 285 20.66 -52.27 -25.05
CA ASN A 285 19.76 -52.82 -24.01
C ASN A 285 18.63 -53.64 -24.61
N LYS A 286 18.06 -53.26 -25.77
CA LYS A 286 17.07 -54.08 -26.48
C LYS A 286 17.58 -55.47 -26.84
N SER A 287 18.89 -55.62 -27.07
CA SER A 287 19.54 -56.92 -27.33
C SER A 287 19.85 -57.71 -26.04
N ARG A 288 19.73 -57.10 -24.85
CA ARG A 288 19.82 -57.78 -23.54
C ARG A 288 18.47 -58.18 -22.96
N THR A 289 17.42 -57.38 -23.16
CA THR A 289 16.10 -57.63 -22.55
C THR A 289 15.48 -58.97 -22.96
N LEU A 290 15.67 -59.40 -24.21
CA LEU A 290 15.17 -60.68 -24.76
C LEU A 290 15.73 -61.93 -24.06
N LEU A 291 16.74 -61.80 -23.19
CA LEU A 291 17.30 -62.90 -22.40
C LEU A 291 16.80 -62.96 -20.94
N SER A 292 15.96 -62.01 -20.51
CA SER A 292 15.56 -61.86 -19.10
C SER A 292 14.07 -62.11 -18.83
N GLU A 293 13.24 -62.25 -19.87
CA GLU A 293 11.78 -62.46 -19.72
C GLU A 293 11.42 -63.88 -19.24
N THR A 294 12.35 -64.84 -19.28
CA THR A 294 12.12 -66.23 -18.87
C THR A 294 12.06 -66.45 -17.35
N ASP A 295 12.55 -65.50 -16.55
CA ASP A 295 12.73 -65.69 -15.09
C ASP A 295 11.57 -65.15 -14.24
N GLU A 296 10.73 -64.24 -14.76
CA GLU A 296 9.61 -63.66 -13.98
C GLU A 296 8.40 -64.60 -13.84
N GLU A 297 8.16 -65.49 -14.81
CA GLU A 297 6.95 -66.32 -14.85
C GLU A 297 6.93 -67.44 -13.79
N LEU A 298 8.12 -67.85 -13.29
CA LEU A 298 8.27 -68.94 -12.33
C LEU A 298 7.77 -68.59 -10.90
N LEU A 299 7.69 -67.31 -10.56
CA LEU A 299 7.34 -66.86 -9.20
C LEU A 299 5.83 -66.76 -8.93
N ALA A 300 4.99 -66.82 -9.98
CA ALA A 300 3.54 -66.63 -9.85
C ALA A 300 2.78 -67.85 -9.28
N LEU A 301 3.41 -69.02 -9.19
CA LEU A 301 2.74 -70.30 -8.87
C LEU A 301 2.81 -70.76 -7.41
N THR A 302 3.30 -69.93 -6.48
CA THR A 302 3.50 -70.35 -5.07
C THR A 302 2.25 -70.10 -4.19
N ASP A 303 1.62 -71.17 -3.68
CA ASP A 303 0.35 -71.13 -2.93
C ASP A 303 0.42 -70.28 -1.64
N LEU A 304 -0.35 -69.17 -1.64
CA LEU A 304 -0.38 -68.11 -0.63
C LEU A 304 -0.61 -68.59 0.82
N ARG A 305 -1.16 -69.80 0.99
CA ARG A 305 -1.49 -70.37 2.31
C ARG A 305 -0.28 -70.89 3.08
N LYS A 306 0.86 -71.16 2.43
CA LYS A 306 2.10 -71.64 3.09
C LYS A 306 3.09 -70.53 3.47
N LEU A 307 2.82 -69.28 3.09
CA LEU A 307 3.69 -68.14 3.39
C LEU A 307 3.74 -67.82 4.88
N SER A 308 4.95 -67.61 5.39
CA SER A 308 5.23 -67.16 6.75
C SER A 308 4.64 -65.78 7.04
N ALA A 309 4.55 -65.42 8.32
CA ALA A 309 4.07 -64.10 8.74
C ALA A 309 4.95 -62.96 8.17
N GLN A 310 6.24 -63.21 7.95
CA GLN A 310 7.18 -62.26 7.36
C GLN A 310 6.91 -62.02 5.88
N GLU A 311 6.69 -63.08 5.08
CA GLU A 311 6.38 -62.96 3.65
C GLU A 311 5.02 -62.28 3.41
N LYS A 312 4.02 -62.57 4.25
CA LYS A 312 2.72 -61.88 4.23
C LYS A 312 2.85 -60.39 4.54
N ASN A 313 3.73 -60.00 5.48
CA ASN A 313 4.05 -58.60 5.74
C ASN A 313 4.74 -57.94 4.54
N LEU A 314 5.71 -58.62 3.92
CA LEU A 314 6.43 -58.13 2.75
C LEU A 314 5.49 -57.86 1.55
N LEU A 315 4.55 -58.77 1.31
CA LEU A 315 3.50 -58.60 0.29
C LEU A 315 2.57 -57.43 0.62
N LYS A 316 2.20 -57.21 1.89
CA LYS A 316 1.34 -56.07 2.25
C LYS A 316 2.09 -54.73 2.13
N ILE A 317 3.37 -54.67 2.47
CA ILE A 317 4.23 -53.50 2.23
C ILE A 317 4.27 -53.20 0.73
N ARG A 318 4.52 -54.19 -0.12
CA ARG A 318 4.54 -54.03 -1.58
C ARG A 318 3.18 -53.59 -2.16
N SER A 319 2.06 -54.02 -1.59
CA SER A 319 0.71 -53.52 -1.96
C SER A 319 0.54 -52.04 -1.61
N LEU A 320 0.93 -51.64 -0.39
CA LEU A 320 0.86 -50.25 0.06
C LEU A 320 1.80 -49.33 -0.74
N GLU A 321 2.97 -49.82 -1.15
CA GLU A 321 3.90 -49.10 -2.03
C GLU A 321 3.31 -48.91 -3.45
N LYS A 322 2.64 -49.93 -3.99
CA LYS A 322 1.93 -49.85 -5.28
C LYS A 322 0.76 -48.87 -5.22
N GLU A 323 -0.10 -48.97 -4.20
CA GLU A 323 -1.22 -48.05 -3.96
C GLU A 323 -0.73 -46.60 -3.80
N ARG A 324 0.38 -46.38 -3.06
CA ARG A 324 1.02 -45.06 -2.91
C ARG A 324 1.54 -44.52 -4.24
N LYS A 325 2.13 -45.36 -5.09
CA LYS A 325 2.63 -44.97 -6.40
C LYS A 325 1.47 -44.60 -7.34
N GLU A 326 0.43 -45.41 -7.39
CA GLU A 326 -0.78 -45.16 -8.19
C GLU A 326 -1.51 -43.88 -7.76
N ALA A 327 -1.57 -43.59 -6.45
CA ALA A 327 -2.12 -42.35 -5.92
C ALA A 327 -1.30 -41.12 -6.35
N LEU A 328 0.04 -41.19 -6.31
CA LEU A 328 0.92 -40.11 -6.79
C LEU A 328 0.80 -39.89 -8.30
N GLU A 329 0.75 -40.97 -9.10
CA GLU A 329 0.54 -40.88 -10.55
C GLU A 329 -0.84 -40.30 -10.88
N SER A 330 -1.88 -40.59 -10.09
CA SER A 330 -3.21 -40.00 -10.21
C SER A 330 -3.21 -38.50 -9.92
N GLN A 331 -2.60 -38.08 -8.81
CA GLN A 331 -2.44 -36.66 -8.46
C GLN A 331 -1.63 -35.89 -9.51
N GLN A 332 -0.57 -36.50 -10.07
CA GLN A 332 0.23 -35.89 -11.13
C GLN A 332 -0.57 -35.70 -12.43
N LYS A 333 -1.44 -36.66 -12.80
CA LYS A 333 -2.36 -36.53 -13.93
C LYS A 333 -3.38 -35.41 -13.72
N GLN A 334 -4.01 -35.34 -12.55
CA GLN A 334 -4.94 -34.26 -12.20
C GLN A 334 -4.27 -32.88 -12.27
N MET A 335 -3.03 -32.76 -11.77
CA MET A 335 -2.27 -31.50 -11.85
C MET A 335 -1.94 -31.11 -13.29
N GLN A 336 -1.56 -32.06 -14.16
CA GLN A 336 -1.35 -31.80 -15.59
C GLN A 336 -2.64 -31.38 -16.30
N GLU A 337 -3.77 -31.97 -15.94
CA GLU A 337 -5.08 -31.63 -16.49
C GLU A 337 -5.54 -30.22 -16.08
N ILE A 338 -5.36 -29.84 -14.82
CA ILE A 338 -5.61 -28.48 -14.32
C ILE A 338 -4.73 -27.45 -15.06
N LEU A 339 -3.43 -27.73 -15.22
CA LEU A 339 -2.52 -26.84 -15.96
C LEU A 339 -2.94 -26.67 -17.44
N LYS A 340 -3.40 -27.76 -18.07
CA LYS A 340 -3.94 -27.72 -19.44
C LYS A 340 -5.22 -26.89 -19.53
N HIS A 341 -6.13 -27.01 -18.57
CA HIS A 341 -7.35 -26.21 -18.50
C HIS A 341 -7.05 -24.72 -18.27
N LEU A 342 -6.12 -24.37 -17.38
CA LEU A 342 -5.68 -22.99 -17.16
C LEU A 342 -5.08 -22.39 -18.44
N SER A 343 -4.17 -23.12 -19.11
CA SER A 343 -3.60 -22.69 -20.39
C SER A 343 -4.67 -22.47 -21.47
N GLN A 344 -5.66 -23.34 -21.58
CA GLN A 344 -6.77 -23.16 -22.53
C GLN A 344 -7.68 -21.98 -22.17
N GLN A 345 -7.85 -21.68 -20.88
CA GLN A 345 -8.61 -20.52 -20.43
C GLN A 345 -7.85 -19.21 -20.73
N ASP A 346 -6.53 -19.18 -20.53
CA ASP A 346 -5.68 -18.02 -20.83
C ASP A 346 -5.66 -17.69 -22.33
N GLU A 347 -5.61 -18.68 -23.22
CA GLU A 347 -5.71 -18.41 -24.67
C GLU A 347 -7.10 -17.84 -25.04
N LYS A 348 -8.20 -18.39 -24.50
CA LYS A 348 -9.55 -17.80 -24.71
C LYS A 348 -9.67 -16.37 -24.15
N ASN A 349 -9.02 -16.09 -23.02
CA ASN A 349 -8.98 -14.75 -22.44
C ASN A 349 -8.19 -13.79 -23.35
N LYS A 350 -7.07 -14.23 -23.95
CA LYS A 350 -6.31 -13.44 -24.95
C LYS A 350 -7.12 -13.21 -26.22
N GLU A 351 -7.75 -14.23 -26.80
CA GLU A 351 -8.58 -14.13 -28.01
C GLU A 351 -9.73 -13.14 -27.82
N SER A 352 -10.49 -13.25 -26.72
CA SER A 352 -11.58 -12.33 -26.42
C SER A 352 -11.09 -10.89 -26.17
N GLN A 353 -9.95 -10.71 -25.49
CA GLN A 353 -9.34 -9.40 -25.30
C GLN A 353 -8.80 -8.80 -26.63
N GLN A 354 -8.28 -9.63 -27.54
CA GLN A 354 -7.85 -9.22 -28.87
C GLN A 354 -9.04 -8.80 -29.75
N LEU A 355 -10.14 -9.57 -29.75
CA LEU A 355 -11.37 -9.23 -30.46
C LEU A 355 -11.97 -7.91 -29.95
N LEU A 356 -12.00 -7.70 -28.63
CA LEU A 356 -12.44 -6.44 -28.03
C LEU A 356 -11.53 -5.26 -28.45
N GLY A 357 -10.21 -5.47 -28.46
CA GLY A 357 -9.25 -4.48 -28.95
C GLY A 357 -9.45 -4.11 -30.42
N GLN A 358 -9.71 -5.10 -31.28
CA GLN A 358 -10.05 -4.87 -32.70
C GLN A 358 -11.36 -4.09 -32.84
N HIS A 359 -12.41 -4.43 -32.08
CA HIS A 359 -13.67 -3.71 -32.09
C HIS A 359 -13.51 -2.24 -31.69
N LEU A 360 -12.78 -1.97 -30.60
CA LEU A 360 -12.50 -0.61 -30.13
C LEU A 360 -11.68 0.20 -31.15
N ASN A 361 -10.71 -0.43 -31.83
CA ASN A 361 -9.93 0.25 -32.87
C ASN A 361 -10.78 0.58 -34.11
N ASN A 362 -11.64 -0.35 -34.55
CA ASN A 362 -12.58 -0.11 -35.65
C ASN A 362 -13.58 1.01 -35.31
N GLU A 363 -14.05 1.08 -34.07
CA GLU A 363 -14.95 2.14 -33.62
C GLU A 363 -14.23 3.50 -33.52
N ALA A 364 -13.00 3.53 -33.00
CA ALA A 364 -12.17 4.72 -33.01
C ALA A 364 -11.89 5.24 -34.44
N GLN A 365 -11.66 4.34 -35.41
CA GLN A 365 -11.53 4.71 -36.82
C GLN A 365 -12.81 5.34 -37.38
N LYS A 366 -14.00 4.78 -37.11
CA LYS A 366 -15.28 5.39 -37.52
C LYS A 366 -15.47 6.77 -36.90
N GLN A 367 -15.18 6.92 -35.60
CA GLN A 367 -15.27 8.20 -34.90
C GLN A 367 -14.31 9.24 -35.49
N ASN A 368 -13.08 8.86 -35.81
CA ASN A 368 -12.12 9.74 -36.51
C ASN A 368 -12.62 10.17 -37.89
N CYS A 369 -13.17 9.25 -38.70
CA CYS A 369 -13.77 9.59 -39.99
C CYS A 369 -14.95 10.58 -39.85
N LEU A 370 -15.80 10.39 -38.84
CA LEU A 370 -16.91 11.32 -38.56
C LEU A 370 -16.40 12.70 -38.09
N ILE A 371 -15.36 12.74 -37.26
CA ILE A 371 -14.71 13.99 -36.84
C ILE A 371 -14.12 14.72 -38.04
N GLU A 372 -13.48 14.02 -38.98
CA GLU A 372 -12.96 14.61 -40.22
C GLU A 372 -14.08 15.21 -41.09
N GLN A 373 -15.19 14.49 -41.24
CA GLN A 373 -16.38 14.99 -41.97
C GLN A 373 -17.00 16.22 -41.29
N LEU A 374 -17.09 16.25 -39.95
CA LEU A 374 -17.60 17.39 -39.21
C LEU A 374 -16.65 18.60 -39.33
N ARG A 375 -15.33 18.40 -39.30
CA ARG A 375 -14.34 19.47 -39.54
C ARG A 375 -14.48 20.07 -40.93
N GLN A 376 -14.61 19.23 -41.96
CA GLN A 376 -14.82 19.68 -43.34
C GLN A 376 -16.11 20.53 -43.45
N MET A 377 -17.21 20.06 -42.86
CA MET A 377 -18.50 20.78 -42.90
C MET A 377 -18.49 22.08 -42.08
N VAL A 378 -17.63 22.19 -41.05
CA VAL A 378 -17.39 23.45 -40.33
C VAL A 378 -16.58 24.41 -41.21
N ALA A 379 -15.48 23.96 -41.81
CA ALA A 379 -14.66 24.79 -42.70
C ALA A 379 -15.44 25.34 -43.91
N GLU A 380 -16.33 24.53 -44.50
CA GLU A 380 -17.25 24.97 -45.56
C GLU A 380 -18.25 26.04 -45.09
N ARG A 381 -18.77 25.93 -43.86
CA ARG A 381 -19.64 26.97 -43.29
C ARG A 381 -18.86 28.24 -42.95
N GLU A 382 -17.66 28.13 -42.40
CA GLU A 382 -16.79 29.28 -42.11
C GLU A 382 -16.40 30.03 -43.38
N ALA A 383 -16.08 29.32 -44.47
CA ALA A 383 -15.84 29.92 -45.77
C ALA A 383 -17.06 30.69 -46.29
N LYS A 384 -18.26 30.11 -46.17
CA LYS A 384 -19.51 30.74 -46.60
C LYS A 384 -19.93 31.93 -45.72
N VAL A 385 -19.60 31.91 -44.43
CA VAL A 385 -19.78 33.08 -43.55
C VAL A 385 -18.89 34.23 -44.01
N LYS A 386 -17.60 33.97 -44.34
CA LYS A 386 -16.70 35.01 -44.87
C LYS A 386 -17.18 35.61 -46.19
N GLU A 387 -17.66 34.78 -47.11
CA GLU A 387 -18.25 35.24 -48.39
C GLU A 387 -19.43 36.19 -48.14
N LEU A 388 -20.34 35.83 -47.24
CA LEU A 388 -21.50 36.67 -46.87
C LEU A 388 -21.09 37.94 -46.11
N GLU A 389 -20.05 37.89 -45.27
CA GLU A 389 -19.48 39.07 -44.59
C GLU A 389 -18.86 40.05 -45.60
N GLU A 390 -18.18 39.55 -46.62
CA GLU A 390 -17.65 40.34 -47.74
C GLU A 390 -18.77 40.97 -48.58
N GLU A 391 -19.83 40.23 -48.93
CA GLU A 391 -21.02 40.76 -49.61
C GLU A 391 -21.70 41.88 -48.81
N ILE A 392 -21.91 41.66 -47.50
CA ILE A 392 -22.49 42.67 -46.59
C ILE A 392 -21.59 43.91 -46.52
N GLY A 393 -20.27 43.73 -46.50
CA GLY A 393 -19.29 44.81 -46.56
C GLY A 393 -19.40 45.64 -47.85
N GLN A 394 -19.51 44.98 -49.00
CA GLN A 394 -19.68 45.63 -50.30
C GLN A 394 -21.01 46.40 -50.39
N LEU A 395 -22.12 45.79 -49.95
CA LEU A 395 -23.44 46.44 -49.91
C LEU A 395 -23.46 47.65 -48.96
N ALA A 396 -22.76 47.57 -47.83
CA ALA A 396 -22.63 48.70 -46.90
C ALA A 396 -21.84 49.88 -47.52
N LEU A 397 -20.82 49.59 -48.34
CA LEU A 397 -20.08 50.61 -49.11
C LEU A 397 -20.96 51.22 -50.22
N GLN A 398 -21.70 50.41 -50.97
CA GLN A 398 -22.61 50.88 -52.03
C GLN A 398 -23.75 51.75 -51.48
N LYS A 399 -24.30 51.40 -50.30
CA LYS A 399 -25.29 52.26 -49.62
C LYS A 399 -24.71 53.61 -49.19
N LYS A 400 -23.40 53.66 -48.90
CA LYS A 400 -22.71 54.90 -48.50
C LYS A 400 -22.46 55.85 -49.67
N SER A 401 -22.28 55.34 -50.90
CA SER A 401 -22.22 56.18 -52.10
C SER A 401 -23.60 56.66 -52.58
N ALA A 402 -24.67 55.91 -52.30
CA ALA A 402 -26.05 56.26 -52.69
C ALA A 402 -26.73 57.34 -51.83
N HIS A 403 -26.04 57.98 -50.88
CA HIS A 403 -26.57 59.05 -50.01
C HIS A 403 -25.78 60.38 -50.12
N GLN A 404 -25.09 60.58 -51.24
CA GLN A 404 -24.38 61.83 -51.54
C GLN A 404 -24.97 62.50 -52.80
N GLY A 405 -26.27 62.75 -52.76
CA GLY A 405 -27.03 63.47 -53.79
C GLY A 405 -28.26 64.16 -53.19
N ASP A 406 -28.44 65.42 -53.54
CA ASP A 406 -29.63 66.27 -53.42
C ASP A 406 -30.12 66.73 -52.03
N ASN A 407 -29.70 67.95 -51.68
CA ASN A 407 -30.47 68.90 -50.85
C ASN A 407 -31.65 69.46 -51.67
N SER A 408 -32.87 69.48 -51.11
CA SER A 408 -33.77 70.66 -51.10
C SER A 408 -35.21 70.34 -50.68
N GLY A 409 -35.66 70.89 -49.55
CA GLY A 409 -36.91 71.64 -49.50
C GLY A 409 -38.24 70.96 -49.17
N ALA A 410 -39.12 71.79 -48.58
CA ALA A 410 -40.58 71.70 -48.46
C ALA A 410 -41.22 70.87 -47.32
N VAL A 411 -42.05 71.60 -46.57
CA VAL A 411 -43.06 71.17 -45.60
C VAL A 411 -44.24 70.49 -46.32
N VAL A 412 -44.86 69.47 -45.72
CA VAL A 412 -46.34 69.29 -45.54
C VAL A 412 -46.66 67.87 -45.02
N THR A 413 -47.59 67.80 -44.07
CA THR A 413 -48.35 66.62 -43.61
C THR A 413 -49.84 67.00 -43.56
N PRO A 414 -50.82 66.08 -43.46
CA PRO A 414 -50.92 64.66 -43.86
C PRO A 414 -52.27 64.48 -44.67
N PRO A 415 -53.17 63.46 -44.52
CA PRO A 415 -53.07 62.03 -44.16
C PRO A 415 -53.84 61.06 -45.13
N CYS A 416 -53.83 59.74 -44.83
CA CYS A 416 -55.02 58.84 -44.71
C CYS A 416 -54.99 57.47 -45.46
N ALA A 417 -54.78 56.40 -44.66
CA ALA A 417 -55.53 55.11 -44.55
C ALA A 417 -55.86 54.15 -45.74
N HIS A 418 -56.09 52.88 -45.34
CA HIS A 418 -56.67 51.72 -46.04
C HIS A 418 -55.77 51.01 -47.10
N SER A 419 -55.79 49.68 -47.26
CA SER A 419 -56.44 48.58 -46.51
C SER A 419 -55.69 47.24 -46.76
N GLU A 420 -55.84 46.28 -45.84
CA GLU A 420 -55.92 44.79 -46.03
C GLU A 420 -54.89 44.01 -46.90
N ASP A 421 -54.63 42.70 -46.72
CA ASP A 421 -54.61 41.75 -45.59
C ASP A 421 -53.92 40.45 -46.14
N LEU A 422 -53.69 39.42 -45.31
CA LEU A 422 -53.26 38.01 -45.59
C LEU A 422 -51.98 37.51 -44.88
N ARG A 423 -52.05 37.51 -43.54
CA ARG A 423 -52.09 36.28 -42.73
C ARG A 423 -51.21 35.08 -43.16
N PHE A 424 -50.18 34.77 -42.37
CA PHE A 424 -50.13 33.45 -41.68
C PHE A 424 -49.43 33.58 -40.32
N SER A 425 -49.94 32.87 -39.30
CA SER A 425 -49.56 33.05 -37.89
C SER A 425 -49.14 31.74 -37.22
N GLY A 426 -48.20 31.83 -36.27
CA GLY A 426 -48.01 30.84 -35.19
C GLY A 426 -46.57 30.34 -35.03
N LEU A 427 -46.01 30.16 -33.83
CA LEU A 427 -46.50 30.41 -32.45
C LEU A 427 -45.33 30.79 -31.51
N LYS A 428 -45.66 31.41 -30.36
CA LYS A 428 -44.72 31.75 -29.24
C LYS A 428 -44.46 30.53 -28.33
N PRO A 429 -43.53 30.60 -27.34
CA PRO A 429 -43.87 31.18 -26.02
C PRO A 429 -42.88 32.29 -25.58
N LEU A 430 -43.32 33.50 -25.21
CA LEU A 430 -43.90 33.93 -23.91
C LEU A 430 -42.84 34.25 -22.83
N THR A 431 -42.53 35.54 -22.68
CA THR A 431 -41.88 36.14 -21.51
C THR A 431 -42.94 36.71 -20.55
N SER A 432 -42.72 36.57 -19.25
CA SER A 432 -43.59 37.12 -18.20
C SER A 432 -43.11 38.49 -17.74
N ALA A 433 -44.07 39.35 -17.35
CA ALA A 433 -43.83 40.52 -16.52
C ALA A 433 -44.94 40.59 -15.47
N SER A 434 -44.56 40.72 -14.20
CA SER A 434 -45.44 41.13 -13.10
C SER A 434 -44.59 41.68 -11.95
N ASP A 435 -45.23 42.49 -11.12
CA ASP A 435 -44.62 43.55 -10.32
C ASP A 435 -44.39 43.18 -8.83
N GLN A 436 -43.50 43.97 -8.21
CA GLN A 436 -43.50 44.40 -6.79
C GLN A 436 -43.03 43.49 -5.62
N VAL A 437 -42.27 44.16 -4.72
CA VAL A 437 -41.91 43.87 -3.32
C VAL A 437 -41.01 42.65 -3.00
N GLY A 438 -39.75 42.95 -2.66
CA GLY A 438 -38.81 42.07 -1.93
C GLY A 438 -37.59 42.86 -1.44
N ARG A 439 -37.35 42.90 -0.12
CA ARG A 439 -36.36 43.80 0.53
C ARG A 439 -35.11 43.04 0.99
N SER A 440 -33.95 43.71 0.96
CA SER A 440 -32.66 43.33 1.62
C SER A 440 -31.87 42.21 0.91
N ALA A 441 -30.53 42.18 0.90
CA ALA A 441 -29.50 43.17 1.23
C ALA A 441 -28.21 42.83 0.46
N SER A 442 -27.44 43.82 0.00
CA SER A 442 -26.10 43.60 -0.58
C SER A 442 -25.02 43.90 0.46
N ALA A 443 -24.19 42.91 0.78
CA ALA A 443 -23.20 42.99 1.84
C ALA A 443 -21.93 43.74 1.40
N ARG A 444 -21.51 44.74 2.18
CA ARG A 444 -20.19 45.38 2.02
C ARG A 444 -19.14 44.53 2.73
N THR A 445 -18.13 44.08 2.01
CA THR A 445 -16.91 43.53 2.61
C THR A 445 -15.98 44.68 3.02
N VAL A 446 -15.43 44.60 4.24
CA VAL A 446 -14.50 45.60 4.81
C VAL A 446 -13.21 44.92 5.23
N SER A 447 -12.07 45.55 4.93
CA SER A 447 -10.76 45.07 5.38
C SER A 447 -10.53 45.40 6.85
N LYS A 448 -9.79 44.53 7.55
CA LYS A 448 -9.66 44.46 9.01
C LYS A 448 -8.88 45.62 9.67
N MET A 449 -8.63 46.71 8.94
CA MET A 449 -7.94 47.93 9.38
C MET A 449 -8.79 49.21 9.21
N GLY A 450 -10.07 49.11 8.82
CA GLY A 450 -11.01 50.24 8.90
C GLY A 450 -10.92 51.29 7.79
N HIS A 451 -10.19 51.04 6.71
CA HIS A 451 -10.20 51.90 5.52
C HIS A 451 -11.25 51.44 4.50
N MET A 452 -12.05 52.38 3.98
CA MET A 452 -12.84 52.15 2.76
C MET A 452 -11.93 52.19 1.54
N LEU A 453 -11.97 51.15 0.71
CA LEU A 453 -11.37 51.21 -0.63
C LEU A 453 -12.25 52.08 -1.52
N ILE A 454 -11.79 53.30 -1.78
CA ILE A 454 -12.35 54.16 -2.83
C ILE A 454 -11.79 53.66 -4.16
N GLU A 455 -12.68 53.28 -5.07
CA GLU A 455 -12.32 52.81 -6.41
C GLU A 455 -11.65 53.95 -7.20
N SER A 456 -10.35 53.80 -7.51
CA SER A 456 -9.57 54.85 -8.15
C SER A 456 -10.02 55.11 -9.57
N ALA A 457 -10.56 56.31 -9.82
CA ALA A 457 -11.10 56.73 -11.11
C ALA A 457 -10.00 56.96 -12.16
N ALA A 458 -9.52 55.89 -12.80
CA ALA A 458 -8.55 55.93 -13.89
C ALA A 458 -8.84 54.91 -15.00
N THR A 459 -10.09 54.85 -15.50
CA THR A 459 -10.51 54.56 -16.90
C THR A 459 -11.99 54.17 -17.01
N LYS A 460 -12.88 55.17 -17.10
CA LYS A 460 -14.19 55.08 -17.79
C LYS A 460 -14.80 56.49 -17.91
N PRO A 461 -15.12 56.99 -19.12
CA PRO A 461 -15.73 58.30 -19.27
C PRO A 461 -17.25 58.21 -19.02
N SER A 462 -17.72 58.89 -17.98
CA SER A 462 -19.15 59.14 -17.76
C SER A 462 -19.65 60.20 -18.73
N LEU A 463 -20.87 59.99 -19.23
CA LEU A 463 -21.54 60.89 -20.18
C LEU A 463 -21.72 62.29 -19.58
N LEU A 464 -21.24 63.32 -20.28
CA LEU A 464 -21.60 64.71 -20.00
C LEU A 464 -22.35 65.35 -21.17
N SER A 465 -23.52 65.86 -20.79
CA SER A 465 -24.35 66.86 -21.44
C SER A 465 -23.60 67.83 -22.37
N SER A 466 -24.24 68.09 -23.50
CA SER A 466 -23.96 69.17 -24.46
C SER A 466 -23.56 70.51 -23.82
N ASN A 467 -22.47 71.11 -24.31
CA ASN A 467 -22.48 72.40 -25.02
C ASN A 467 -21.05 72.86 -25.36
N ILE A 468 -20.69 72.89 -26.65
CA ILE A 468 -19.83 73.85 -27.38
C ILE A 468 -19.54 73.29 -28.78
N THR A 469 -19.58 74.16 -29.78
CA THR A 469 -19.55 73.88 -31.21
C THR A 469 -18.19 73.32 -31.70
N PRO A 470 -18.16 72.22 -32.48
CA PRO A 470 -17.03 71.88 -33.33
C PRO A 470 -17.33 72.28 -34.77
N GLY A 471 -16.57 73.23 -35.30
CA GLY A 471 -16.59 73.55 -36.73
C GLY A 471 -15.97 72.42 -37.55
N ARG A 472 -16.73 71.94 -38.55
CA ARG A 472 -16.25 71.51 -39.88
C ARG A 472 -14.84 70.87 -39.95
N PHE A 473 -14.70 69.64 -39.46
CA PHE A 473 -13.76 68.68 -40.04
C PHE A 473 -14.55 67.62 -40.80
N ALA A 474 -14.37 67.60 -42.11
CA ALA A 474 -15.11 66.73 -43.01
C ALA A 474 -14.26 65.51 -43.40
N GLY A 475 -14.85 64.31 -43.22
CA GLY A 475 -14.60 63.15 -44.07
C GLY A 475 -13.19 62.55 -44.09
N ILE A 476 -12.83 61.84 -43.03
CA ILE A 476 -11.83 60.75 -42.98
C ILE A 476 -12.24 59.84 -41.77
N ASP A 477 -11.96 58.53 -41.82
CA ASP A 477 -12.04 57.52 -40.73
C ASP A 477 -13.39 57.02 -40.14
N SER A 478 -14.50 57.10 -40.85
CA SER A 478 -15.77 56.46 -40.42
C SER A 478 -15.79 54.91 -40.55
N LEU A 479 -14.87 54.31 -41.31
CA LEU A 479 -14.74 52.85 -41.44
C LEU A 479 -13.76 52.32 -40.39
N ASP A 480 -12.59 52.95 -40.30
CA ASP A 480 -11.49 52.63 -39.38
C ASP A 480 -11.95 52.68 -37.92
N PHE A 481 -12.79 53.65 -37.53
CA PHE A 481 -13.41 53.66 -36.20
C PHE A 481 -14.23 52.40 -35.91
N LYS A 482 -14.94 51.85 -36.89
CA LYS A 482 -15.72 50.60 -36.73
C LYS A 482 -14.83 49.37 -36.66
N VAL A 483 -13.76 49.32 -37.47
CA VAL A 483 -12.75 48.25 -37.41
C VAL A 483 -12.08 48.24 -36.04
N LEU A 484 -11.66 49.41 -35.55
CA LEU A 484 -11.06 49.57 -34.23
C LEU A 484 -12.05 49.21 -33.10
N GLN A 485 -13.34 49.58 -33.25
CA GLN A 485 -14.40 49.18 -32.32
C GLN A 485 -14.60 47.65 -32.29
N MET A 486 -14.52 46.98 -33.44
CA MET A 486 -14.65 45.54 -33.56
C MET A 486 -13.45 44.80 -32.94
N GLN A 487 -12.22 45.27 -33.20
CA GLN A 487 -11.00 44.78 -32.53
C GLN A 487 -11.07 44.98 -31.01
N ILE A 488 -11.61 46.10 -30.53
CA ILE A 488 -11.83 46.34 -29.10
C ILE A 488 -12.84 45.35 -28.51
N THR A 489 -13.89 44.94 -29.24
CA THR A 489 -14.83 43.90 -28.77
C THR A 489 -14.22 42.50 -28.82
N GLU A 490 -13.43 42.18 -29.83
CA GLU A 490 -12.71 40.92 -29.97
C GLU A 490 -11.69 40.73 -28.83
N HIS A 491 -10.83 41.73 -28.60
CA HIS A 491 -9.88 41.70 -27.50
C HIS A 491 -10.56 41.60 -26.12
N LYS A 492 -11.74 42.22 -25.93
CA LYS A 492 -12.52 42.05 -24.69
C LYS A 492 -13.03 40.63 -24.52
N ALA A 493 -13.53 39.99 -25.59
CA ALA A 493 -13.98 38.60 -25.54
C ALA A 493 -12.81 37.64 -25.26
N LEU A 494 -11.64 37.88 -25.87
CA LEU A 494 -10.40 37.14 -25.60
C LEU A 494 -9.92 37.31 -24.16
N CYS A 495 -9.97 38.53 -23.60
CA CYS A 495 -9.65 38.77 -22.19
C CYS A 495 -10.61 38.02 -21.26
N GLN A 496 -11.92 38.03 -21.53
CA GLN A 496 -12.91 37.29 -20.72
C GLN A 496 -12.71 35.77 -20.79
N ALA A 497 -12.39 35.23 -21.97
CA ALA A 497 -12.05 33.81 -22.11
C ALA A 497 -10.77 33.44 -21.34
N ALA A 498 -9.76 34.31 -21.37
CA ALA A 498 -8.53 34.15 -20.60
C ALA A 498 -8.75 34.27 -19.08
N GLU A 499 -9.67 35.13 -18.62
CA GLU A 499 -10.08 35.22 -17.22
C GLU A 499 -10.76 33.92 -16.76
N VAL A 500 -11.69 33.37 -17.54
CA VAL A 500 -12.36 32.09 -17.21
C VAL A 500 -11.36 30.93 -17.15
N GLU A 501 -10.43 30.82 -18.11
CA GLU A 501 -9.43 29.75 -18.05
C GLU A 501 -8.40 29.97 -16.94
N ARG A 502 -8.03 31.22 -16.61
CA ARG A 502 -7.24 31.53 -15.40
C ARG A 502 -7.95 31.06 -14.14
N ASP A 503 -9.23 31.35 -14.00
CA ASP A 503 -10.00 31.01 -12.80
C ASP A 503 -10.17 29.49 -12.67
N ARG A 504 -10.40 28.79 -13.78
CA ARG A 504 -10.35 27.31 -13.86
C ARG A 504 -8.98 26.73 -13.48
N LEU A 505 -7.89 27.36 -13.91
CA LEU A 505 -6.54 26.96 -13.53
C LEU A 505 -6.27 27.21 -12.04
N LEU A 506 -6.81 28.29 -11.45
CA LEU A 506 -6.75 28.54 -10.01
C LEU A 506 -7.51 27.48 -9.21
N GLU A 507 -8.69 27.05 -9.66
CA GLU A 507 -9.42 25.92 -9.07
C GLU A 507 -8.60 24.61 -9.15
N LEU A 508 -8.00 24.33 -10.30
CA LEU A 508 -7.13 23.16 -10.46
C LEU A 508 -5.91 23.21 -9.54
N VAL A 509 -5.26 24.37 -9.40
CA VAL A 509 -4.15 24.57 -8.45
C VAL A 509 -4.63 24.36 -7.01
N ALA A 510 -5.79 24.87 -6.62
CA ALA A 510 -6.34 24.66 -5.28
C ALA A 510 -6.64 23.17 -5.00
N VAL A 511 -7.20 22.43 -5.97
CA VAL A 511 -7.45 20.98 -5.84
C VAL A 511 -6.13 20.19 -5.76
N LEU A 512 -5.12 20.55 -6.55
CA LEU A 512 -3.81 19.91 -6.50
C LEU A 512 -3.09 20.21 -5.19
N GLN A 513 -3.16 21.46 -4.71
CA GLN A 513 -2.57 21.86 -3.44
C GLN A 513 -3.23 21.15 -2.26
N LYS A 514 -4.56 21.07 -2.21
CA LYS A 514 -5.29 20.26 -1.22
C LYS A 514 -4.88 18.79 -1.26
N ARG A 515 -4.68 18.20 -2.45
CA ARG A 515 -4.21 16.81 -2.60
C ARG A 515 -2.77 16.62 -2.11
N ILE A 516 -1.91 17.63 -2.27
CA ILE A 516 -0.54 17.63 -1.74
C ILE A 516 -0.56 17.75 -0.21
N GLU A 517 -1.39 18.61 0.36
CA GLU A 517 -1.60 18.75 1.81
C GLU A 517 -2.13 17.44 2.42
N GLU A 518 -3.21 16.86 1.87
CA GLU A 518 -3.73 15.55 2.28
C GLU A 518 -2.72 14.39 2.10
N GLY A 519 -1.77 14.53 1.17
CA GLY A 519 -0.66 13.59 0.99
C GLY A 519 0.42 13.77 2.05
N SER A 520 0.78 15.02 2.36
CA SER A 520 1.73 15.41 3.41
C SER A 520 1.25 14.95 4.79
N ASP A 521 -0.03 15.14 5.11
CA ASP A 521 -0.60 14.73 6.39
C ASP A 521 -0.53 13.20 6.59
N LYS A 522 -0.81 12.42 5.53
CA LYS A 522 -0.69 10.96 5.56
C LYS A 522 0.75 10.50 5.74
N VAL A 523 1.72 11.19 5.14
CA VAL A 523 3.15 10.93 5.35
C VAL A 523 3.56 11.25 6.78
N LEU A 524 3.15 12.40 7.32
CA LEU A 524 3.45 12.82 8.69
C LEU A 524 2.85 11.86 9.73
N GLU A 525 1.63 11.37 9.50
CA GLU A 525 1.03 10.35 10.36
C GLU A 525 1.78 9.02 10.29
N ALA A 526 2.20 8.59 9.10
CA ALA A 526 3.02 7.39 8.92
C ALA A 526 4.41 7.52 9.58
N GLU A 527 5.04 8.68 9.52
CA GLU A 527 6.30 8.97 10.22
C GLU A 527 6.13 8.93 11.75
N LYS A 528 5.03 9.46 12.27
CA LYS A 528 4.69 9.38 13.71
C LYS A 528 4.54 7.93 14.16
N ARG A 529 3.78 7.11 13.42
CA ARG A 529 3.62 5.67 13.69
C ARG A 529 4.97 4.93 13.61
N LEU A 530 5.81 5.24 12.62
CA LEU A 530 7.17 4.69 12.52
C LEU A 530 8.06 5.09 13.72
N GLN A 531 7.91 6.31 14.23
CA GLN A 531 8.64 6.75 15.44
C GLN A 531 8.15 6.03 16.70
N GLU A 532 6.85 5.76 16.81
CA GLU A 532 6.25 4.97 17.89
C GLU A 532 6.73 3.51 17.85
N GLU A 533 6.74 2.88 16.67
CA GLU A 533 7.32 1.53 16.49
C GLU A 533 8.82 1.50 16.81
N ARG A 534 9.60 2.51 16.40
CA ARG A 534 11.02 2.61 16.80
C ARG A 534 11.20 2.69 18.31
N ARG A 535 10.34 3.43 19.03
CA ARG A 535 10.34 3.47 20.51
C ARG A 535 10.00 2.10 21.10
N ARG A 536 9.01 1.40 20.54
CA ARG A 536 8.64 0.02 20.93
C ARG A 536 9.80 -0.95 20.72
N CYS A 537 10.48 -0.90 19.58
CA CYS A 537 11.68 -1.69 19.31
C CYS A 537 12.78 -1.44 20.36
N VAL A 538 13.11 -0.19 20.67
CA VAL A 538 14.13 0.13 21.69
C VAL A 538 13.76 -0.40 23.08
N ILE A 539 12.48 -0.35 23.47
CA ILE A 539 12.01 -0.92 24.74
C ILE A 539 12.16 -2.45 24.74
N LEU A 540 11.78 -3.11 23.65
CA LEU A 540 11.93 -4.56 23.49
C LEU A 540 13.42 -4.98 23.46
N GLU A 541 14.28 -4.22 22.80
CA GLU A 541 15.73 -4.43 22.79
C GLU A 541 16.32 -4.28 24.19
N GLN A 542 15.93 -3.25 24.97
CA GLN A 542 16.34 -3.12 26.37
C GLN A 542 15.80 -4.26 27.27
N GLN A 543 14.61 -4.79 27.00
CA GLN A 543 14.10 -5.96 27.70
C GLN A 543 14.86 -7.23 27.34
N LEU A 544 15.19 -7.42 26.06
CA LEU A 544 16.02 -8.54 25.58
C LEU A 544 17.45 -8.44 26.12
N GLU A 545 18.04 -7.26 26.17
CA GLU A 545 19.36 -7.03 26.76
C GLU A 545 19.34 -7.31 28.27
N LYS A 546 18.31 -6.88 29.01
CA LYS A 546 18.13 -7.25 30.44
C LYS A 546 18.01 -8.76 30.65
N LEU A 547 17.41 -9.49 29.71
CA LEU A 547 17.31 -10.95 29.74
C LEU A 547 18.59 -11.66 29.24
N GLN A 548 19.39 -11.03 28.38
CA GLN A 548 20.70 -11.54 27.94
C GLN A 548 21.84 -11.23 28.92
N MET A 549 21.71 -10.16 29.71
CA MET A 549 22.64 -9.75 30.77
C MET A 549 22.43 -10.51 32.09
N ASP A 550 21.70 -11.63 32.05
CA ASP A 550 21.67 -12.65 33.10
C ASP A 550 22.50 -13.94 32.76
N PRO A 551 23.74 -13.86 32.21
CA PRO A 551 24.54 -15.03 31.88
C PRO A 551 25.32 -15.52 33.12
N GLY A 552 24.60 -16.19 34.04
CA GLY A 552 25.20 -17.31 34.76
C GLY A 552 25.21 -17.25 36.30
N ARG A 553 24.36 -18.10 36.90
CA ARG A 553 24.74 -18.86 38.10
C ARG A 553 24.13 -20.27 38.13
N LEU A 554 24.46 -21.11 37.14
CA LEU A 554 24.40 -22.58 37.29
C LEU A 554 25.51 -23.27 36.49
N THR A 555 26.59 -23.64 37.17
CA THR A 555 27.44 -24.77 36.79
C THR A 555 27.86 -25.54 38.05
N SER A 556 27.72 -26.87 38.03
CA SER A 556 28.82 -27.82 38.29
C SER A 556 28.31 -29.26 38.52
N THR A 557 28.52 -30.12 37.50
CA THR A 557 28.79 -31.59 37.59
C THR A 557 27.72 -32.52 38.22
N GLN A 558 27.56 -33.80 37.82
CA GLN A 558 28.45 -34.76 37.15
C GLN A 558 27.85 -35.40 35.87
N LYS A 559 28.51 -36.46 35.35
CA LYS A 559 28.67 -36.84 33.92
C LYS A 559 28.13 -38.28 33.63
N PRO A 560 28.36 -38.97 32.46
CA PRO A 560 27.27 -39.44 31.59
C PRO A 560 27.25 -40.96 31.28
N PRO A 561 26.32 -41.43 30.42
CA PRO A 561 26.66 -41.95 29.06
C PRO A 561 25.66 -41.49 27.95
N LEU A 562 25.79 -41.69 26.62
CA LEU A 562 26.90 -42.00 25.69
C LEU A 562 26.49 -41.75 24.20
N LYS A 563 27.41 -41.25 23.35
CA LYS A 563 27.59 -41.45 21.88
C LYS A 563 26.54 -41.02 20.80
N ASN A 564 27.05 -40.21 19.85
CA ASN A 564 26.79 -40.19 18.40
C ASN A 564 25.42 -39.58 17.93
N LYS A 565 25.28 -38.90 16.76
CA LYS A 565 26.21 -38.49 15.69
C LYS A 565 25.60 -37.30 14.90
N THR A 566 26.42 -36.36 14.43
CA THR A 566 26.23 -35.49 13.24
C THR A 566 24.84 -34.95 12.83
N GLY A 567 24.73 -33.61 12.73
CA GLY A 567 23.98 -32.97 11.64
C GLY A 567 23.40 -31.58 11.92
N HIS A 568 23.76 -30.60 11.07
CA HIS A 568 22.92 -29.53 10.48
C HIS A 568 22.01 -28.66 11.39
N SER A 569 21.64 -27.42 11.07
CA SER A 569 22.04 -26.40 10.09
C SER A 569 21.45 -25.08 10.61
N ALA A 570 22.11 -23.94 10.42
CA ALA A 570 21.58 -22.62 10.84
C ALA A 570 21.79 -21.55 9.76
N GLY A 571 21.33 -21.87 8.54
CA GLY A 571 21.12 -20.87 7.50
C GLY A 571 19.91 -20.00 7.80
N GLN A 572 20.15 -18.73 8.13
CA GLN A 572 19.36 -17.55 7.76
C GLN A 572 17.84 -17.68 7.48
N SER A 573 17.09 -16.94 8.30
CA SER A 573 16.16 -15.87 7.86
C SER A 573 14.64 -16.14 7.86
N ARG A 574 13.93 -14.99 7.87
CA ARG A 574 12.49 -14.75 7.67
C ARG A 574 11.59 -15.00 8.88
N LEU A 575 11.61 -14.03 9.79
CA LEU A 575 10.48 -13.77 10.69
C LEU A 575 9.24 -13.40 9.86
N SER A 576 8.32 -14.35 9.74
CA SER A 576 6.92 -14.06 9.41
C SER A 576 6.28 -13.36 10.61
N LEU A 577 5.69 -12.19 10.41
CA LEU A 577 4.94 -11.48 11.46
C LEU A 577 3.56 -12.13 11.64
N ASN A 578 3.51 -13.23 12.39
CA ASN A 578 2.26 -13.77 12.91
C ASN A 578 1.77 -12.89 14.08
N MET A 579 0.69 -12.15 13.86
CA MET A 579 0.01 -11.32 14.88
C MET A 579 -0.82 -12.17 15.87
N SER A 580 -0.25 -13.24 16.42
CA SER A 580 -0.96 -14.17 17.31
C SER A 580 -0.13 -14.69 18.48
N ASP A 581 1.21 -14.63 18.41
CA ASP A 581 2.08 -15.00 19.53
C ASP A 581 2.23 -13.85 20.55
N ARG A 582 1.10 -13.26 21.00
CA ARG A 582 1.11 -12.52 22.26
C ARG A 582 1.29 -13.56 23.37
N LYS A 583 2.53 -13.72 23.81
CA LYS A 583 2.95 -14.65 24.87
C LYS A 583 2.39 -14.19 26.21
N GLU A 584 1.10 -14.45 26.44
CA GLU A 584 0.44 -14.17 27.71
C GLU A 584 1.21 -14.86 28.84
N LEU A 585 1.63 -14.09 29.84
CA LEU A 585 2.12 -14.69 31.08
C LEU A 585 0.96 -15.46 31.69
N SER A 586 1.11 -16.78 31.76
CA SER A 586 0.08 -17.68 32.27
C SER A 586 -0.28 -17.33 33.72
N ALA A 587 -1.48 -17.69 34.17
CA ALA A 587 -1.91 -17.44 35.55
C ALA A 587 -0.91 -18.00 36.60
N ALA A 588 -0.19 -19.08 36.26
CA ALA A 588 0.86 -19.70 37.08
C ALA A 588 2.23 -18.98 37.06
N GLN A 589 2.39 -17.95 36.22
CA GLN A 589 3.56 -17.05 36.19
C GLN A 589 3.24 -15.72 36.88
N LEU A 590 2.04 -15.17 36.66
CA LEU A 590 1.54 -13.99 37.37
C LEU A 590 1.59 -14.16 38.90
N SER A 591 1.14 -15.29 39.42
CA SER A 591 1.10 -15.57 40.88
C SER A 591 2.47 -15.62 41.58
N LYS A 592 3.58 -15.54 40.84
CA LYS A 592 4.96 -15.55 41.37
C LYS A 592 5.57 -14.16 41.49
N LEU A 593 4.89 -13.11 41.02
CA LEU A 593 5.33 -11.72 41.10
C LEU A 593 4.78 -11.03 42.36
N PRO A 594 5.40 -9.93 42.84
CA PRO A 594 4.84 -9.11 43.92
C PRO A 594 3.45 -8.55 43.55
N MET A 595 2.57 -8.35 44.54
CA MET A 595 1.17 -7.96 44.32
C MET A 595 1.02 -6.67 43.49
N GLU A 596 1.78 -5.61 43.79
CA GLU A 596 1.86 -4.39 42.95
C GLU A 596 2.08 -4.70 41.47
N SER A 597 3.02 -5.58 41.16
CA SER A 597 3.39 -5.91 39.78
C SER A 597 2.33 -6.75 39.08
N GLN A 598 1.58 -7.58 39.81
CA GLN A 598 0.41 -8.29 39.27
C GLN A 598 -0.73 -7.31 38.95
N ILE A 599 -0.99 -6.33 39.83
CA ILE A 599 -2.02 -5.31 39.63
C ILE A 599 -1.67 -4.41 38.44
N GLU A 600 -0.42 -3.98 38.31
CA GLU A 600 0.06 -3.16 37.18
C GLU A 600 -0.02 -3.91 35.84
N GLU A 601 0.34 -5.21 35.82
CA GLU A 601 0.22 -6.04 34.60
C GLU A 601 -1.25 -6.27 34.21
N LEU A 602 -2.12 -6.57 35.18
CA LEU A 602 -3.56 -6.75 34.93
C LEU A 602 -4.23 -5.45 34.49
N SER A 603 -3.86 -4.30 35.08
CA SER A 603 -4.32 -2.97 34.67
C SER A 603 -3.90 -2.67 33.22
N THR A 604 -2.64 -2.96 32.87
CA THR A 604 -2.13 -2.79 31.50
C THR A 604 -2.86 -3.69 30.50
N ARG A 605 -3.13 -4.96 30.86
CA ARG A 605 -3.94 -5.87 30.03
C ARG A 605 -5.37 -5.36 29.84
N LEU A 606 -6.01 -4.85 30.90
CA LEU A 606 -7.37 -4.32 30.85
C LEU A 606 -7.47 -3.09 29.92
N VAL A 607 -6.53 -2.14 30.01
CA VAL A 607 -6.47 -0.98 29.09
C VAL A 607 -6.36 -1.44 27.64
N ILE A 608 -5.45 -2.36 27.34
CA ILE A 608 -5.28 -2.86 25.97
C ILE A 608 -6.54 -3.59 25.48
N GLN A 609 -7.22 -4.36 26.34
CA GLN A 609 -8.49 -5.00 25.97
C GLN A 609 -9.62 -3.98 25.77
N LEU A 610 -9.63 -2.86 26.47
CA LEU A 610 -10.59 -1.78 26.23
C LEU A 610 -10.31 -1.09 24.88
N ASP A 611 -9.05 -0.76 24.59
CA ASP A 611 -8.64 -0.18 23.29
C ASP A 611 -8.98 -1.11 22.12
N GLU A 612 -8.71 -2.42 22.26
CA GLU A 612 -9.05 -3.44 21.26
C GLU A 612 -10.58 -3.56 21.06
N ASN A 613 -11.38 -3.52 22.14
CA ASN A 613 -12.84 -3.53 22.04
C ASN A 613 -13.40 -2.24 21.43
N GLU A 614 -12.84 -1.07 21.72
CA GLU A 614 -13.23 0.20 21.11
C GLU A 614 -12.92 0.22 19.60
N ALA A 615 -11.73 -0.25 19.22
CA ALA A 615 -11.34 -0.42 17.81
C ALA A 615 -12.26 -1.41 17.07
N LEU A 616 -12.60 -2.55 17.67
CA LEU A 616 -13.55 -3.51 17.12
C LEU A 616 -14.96 -2.93 16.97
N LYS A 617 -15.43 -2.16 17.95
CA LYS A 617 -16.72 -1.48 17.91
C LYS A 617 -16.77 -0.43 16.78
N ALA A 618 -15.73 0.40 16.64
CA ALA A 618 -15.64 1.37 15.56
C ALA A 618 -15.56 0.70 14.17
N ALA A 619 -14.83 -0.42 14.05
CA ALA A 619 -14.77 -1.22 12.82
C ALA A 619 -16.14 -1.82 12.46
N LEU A 620 -16.90 -2.30 13.46
CA LEU A 620 -18.25 -2.80 13.28
C LEU A 620 -19.21 -1.69 12.83
N GLU A 621 -19.21 -0.53 13.52
CA GLU A 621 -20.06 0.62 13.17
C GLU A 621 -19.78 1.14 11.74
N THR A 622 -18.50 1.20 11.33
CA THR A 622 -18.17 1.59 9.94
C THR A 622 -18.58 0.53 8.91
N THR A 623 -18.60 -0.75 9.27
CA THR A 623 -19.07 -1.83 8.39
C THR A 623 -20.59 -1.82 8.25
N VAL A 624 -21.32 -1.59 9.35
CA VAL A 624 -22.78 -1.40 9.35
C VAL A 624 -23.16 -0.22 8.47
N ARG A 625 -22.54 0.95 8.67
CA ARG A 625 -22.82 2.15 7.86
C ARG A 625 -22.60 1.93 6.35
N LYS A 626 -21.50 1.27 5.97
CA LYS A 626 -21.26 0.89 4.56
C LYS A 626 -22.33 -0.04 4.02
N LYS A 627 -22.84 -0.97 4.83
CA LYS A 627 -23.93 -1.88 4.42
C LYS A 627 -25.28 -1.16 4.31
N GLU A 628 -25.52 -0.14 5.13
CA GLU A 628 -26.69 0.74 5.01
C GLU A 628 -26.60 1.61 3.74
N GLU A 629 -25.41 2.15 3.42
CA GLU A 629 -25.13 2.90 2.18
C GLU A 629 -25.30 2.00 0.94
N ASP A 630 -24.73 0.79 0.94
CA ASP A 630 -24.92 -0.24 -0.10
C ASP A 630 -26.43 -0.53 -0.29
N PHE A 631 -27.15 -0.80 0.80
CA PHE A 631 -28.57 -1.14 0.76
C PHE A 631 -29.43 0.00 0.22
N LYS A 632 -29.12 1.24 0.61
CA LYS A 632 -29.79 2.44 0.08
C LYS A 632 -29.56 2.59 -1.42
N LEU A 633 -28.34 2.38 -1.90
CA LEU A 633 -28.03 2.40 -3.34
C LEU A 633 -28.80 1.30 -4.11
N TYR A 634 -28.93 0.09 -3.54
CA TYR A 634 -29.77 -0.97 -4.12
C TYR A 634 -31.25 -0.59 -4.16
N GLN A 635 -31.77 0.08 -3.13
CA GLN A 635 -33.14 0.57 -3.10
C GLN A 635 -33.37 1.66 -4.16
N ASP A 636 -32.52 2.69 -4.20
CA ASP A 636 -32.60 3.82 -5.14
C ASP A 636 -32.52 3.34 -6.60
N THR A 637 -31.60 2.40 -6.91
CA THR A 637 -31.50 1.81 -8.26
C THR A 637 -32.69 0.93 -8.62
N MET A 638 -33.25 0.19 -7.66
CA MET A 638 -34.46 -0.61 -7.89
C MET A 638 -35.67 0.27 -8.16
N ASP A 639 -35.81 1.39 -7.46
CA ASP A 639 -36.92 2.33 -7.66
C ASP A 639 -36.79 3.09 -9.00
N GLN A 640 -35.58 3.48 -9.40
CA GLN A 640 -35.32 4.00 -10.76
C GLN A 640 -35.71 2.98 -11.85
N VAL A 641 -35.37 1.70 -11.68
CA VAL A 641 -35.76 0.65 -12.63
C VAL A 641 -37.28 0.46 -12.68
N LYS A 642 -37.99 0.54 -11.54
CA LYS A 642 -39.47 0.54 -11.51
C LYS A 642 -40.03 1.73 -12.27
N ASP A 643 -39.51 2.94 -12.07
CA ASP A 643 -39.98 4.15 -12.76
C ASP A 643 -39.80 4.06 -14.28
N ILE A 644 -38.62 3.61 -14.74
CA ILE A 644 -38.35 3.35 -16.17
C ILE A 644 -39.36 2.33 -16.72
N PHE A 645 -39.65 1.25 -16.00
CA PHE A 645 -40.59 0.22 -16.43
C PHE A 645 -42.03 0.75 -16.48
N LEU A 646 -42.45 1.55 -15.48
CA LEU A 646 -43.75 2.22 -15.45
C LEU A 646 -43.88 3.30 -16.53
N GLN A 647 -42.78 3.92 -16.96
CA GLN A 647 -42.74 4.87 -18.07
C GLN A 647 -42.87 4.13 -19.42
N ALA A 648 -42.16 3.02 -19.60
CA ALA A 648 -42.28 2.17 -20.79
C ALA A 648 -43.72 1.59 -20.95
N ILE A 649 -44.34 1.13 -19.85
CA ILE A 649 -45.75 0.69 -19.87
C ILE A 649 -46.69 1.85 -20.24
N ARG A 650 -46.43 3.07 -19.77
CA ARG A 650 -47.24 4.26 -20.13
C ARG A 650 -47.09 4.61 -21.62
N GLN A 651 -45.88 4.59 -22.16
CA GLN A 651 -45.62 4.79 -23.59
C GLN A 651 -46.33 3.73 -24.44
N GLN A 652 -46.19 2.44 -24.11
CA GLN A 652 -46.84 1.36 -24.84
C GLN A 652 -48.38 1.43 -24.78
N LYS A 653 -48.97 2.04 -23.75
CA LYS A 653 -50.41 2.32 -23.68
C LYS A 653 -50.82 3.51 -24.56
N GLN A 654 -49.96 4.53 -24.69
CA GLN A 654 -50.20 5.67 -25.57
C GLN A 654 -50.05 5.30 -27.06
N GLU A 655 -49.13 4.39 -27.40
CA GLU A 655 -48.95 3.87 -28.76
C GLU A 655 -50.09 2.93 -29.23
N LYS A 656 -50.95 2.49 -28.31
CA LYS A 656 -52.07 1.55 -28.57
C LYS A 656 -53.45 2.21 -28.49
N SER A 657 -53.51 3.52 -28.32
CA SER A 657 -54.75 4.33 -28.23
C SER A 657 -54.80 5.40 -29.31
#